data_AF-A0A822FKB0-F1
#
_entry.id   AF-A0A822FKB0-F1
#
_cell.length_a   1.000
_cell.length_b   1.000
_cell.length_c   1.000
_cell.angle_alpha   90.00
_cell.angle_beta   90.00
_cell.angle_gamma   90.00
#
_symmetry.space_group_name_H-M   'P 1'
#
loop_
_entity.id
_entity.type
_entity.pdbx_description
1 polymer ?
#
loop_
_entity_poly.entity_id
_entity_poly.type
_entity_poly.pdbx_seq_one_letter_code
_entity_poly.pdbx_strand_id
1 'polypeptide(L)'
;MENNFEQLIATLQTSSSYNDCLCEIRCILEKQNSELSSSFISQFYQSILILEHWTWQLFSQNSHQWIEKPNYLELIHTLALFNKNLIVNYEDIEASTKGSLLFPDTIDCINVIFEKFEKTNDENDPFIVIVSLWYDNLCCFLYINAEFEMSTIIIHINNYMARNYIMTDQYNFYLKQLHQSPLSQSIFTAKQLFYIKTCSLFLSTYLYTKPSDFLYTSEELIHHFGANYVQVILLHTCTIESWSTQLLACITHLITLFASCCWWGEEKRSQTKIVFPTELATCEYINALIRIIDYKPFYQSITTKRSNDQTIILEVTLYRILNIAQNGDFLWFLRSKISLPDTLLNIAKISPCDKMRLCIYATLGEILCDENLKELKISDSAGSLFFNMFEEAWQNPSKKFKQIPILLLLKCLLNVSKIDAFQQQIADINKVSFLIEICDQYPIIYDILWALSFNHNIQEQLRSNTSFITKLTYLPKECDNQIRKFSYGILWNLEINHENSRTLVINNEKTFDIMISYSHQDKIFCKKLYDELINIGYRVWIDFDQMHGNIMDAMAQAIEQSNIILICMSEQYRRSNYCRAEANYAFQRRIKIVPILLQQHYKPDGWLLFLVSQLIYVNFTKYEFSQAMKMLIKELKASVINDVCLVNVKLKEEVNITIPMTSIPPEPLS
;
A
#
# COMPACT_ATOMS: atom_id res chain seq x y z
N MET A 1 36.02 -7.54 32.98
CA MET A 1 35.88 -8.40 31.79
C MET A 1 35.91 -7.57 30.50
N GLU A 2 35.16 -6.46 30.39
CA GLU A 2 35.20 -5.59 29.18
C GLU A 2 36.56 -4.90 28.92
N ASN A 3 37.30 -4.50 29.97
CA ASN A 3 38.63 -3.87 29.84
C ASN A 3 39.72 -4.72 29.13
N ASN A 4 39.45 -5.99 28.85
CA ASN A 4 40.40 -6.88 28.14
C ASN A 4 40.00 -7.15 26.68
N PHE A 5 38.88 -6.60 26.19
CA PHE A 5 38.37 -6.92 24.85
C PHE A 5 39.36 -6.53 23.74
N GLU A 6 39.95 -5.34 23.82
CA GLU A 6 40.96 -4.89 22.83
C GLU A 6 42.19 -5.81 22.80
N GLN A 7 42.65 -6.28 23.97
CA GLN A 7 43.80 -7.18 24.06
C GLN A 7 43.47 -8.57 23.50
N LEU A 8 42.25 -9.06 23.72
CA LEU A 8 41.77 -10.31 23.14
C LEU A 8 41.72 -10.24 21.61
N ILE A 9 41.20 -9.14 21.06
CA ILE A 9 41.16 -8.92 19.61
C ILE A 9 42.57 -8.78 19.02
N ALA A 10 43.50 -8.10 19.70
CA ALA A 10 44.90 -8.05 19.27
C ALA A 10 45.58 -9.43 19.29
N THR A 11 45.21 -10.30 20.24
CA THR A 11 45.72 -11.68 20.36
C THR A 11 45.19 -12.58 19.25
N LEU A 12 43.96 -12.33 18.79
CA LEU A 12 43.33 -12.98 17.63
C LEU A 12 44.12 -12.72 16.34
N GLN A 13 44.74 -11.56 16.20
CA GLN A 13 45.55 -11.20 15.03
C GLN A 13 46.96 -11.82 15.04
N THR A 14 47.50 -12.18 16.21
CA THR A 14 48.95 -12.44 16.39
C THR A 14 49.32 -13.87 16.80
N SER A 15 48.41 -14.65 17.39
CA SER A 15 48.74 -15.96 17.99
C SER A 15 48.06 -17.14 17.28
N SER A 16 48.68 -18.33 17.33
CA SER A 16 48.19 -19.57 16.69
C SER A 16 47.33 -20.48 17.60
N SER A 17 47.14 -20.11 18.88
CA SER A 17 46.40 -20.90 19.88
C SER A 17 45.12 -20.16 20.31
N TYR A 18 44.03 -20.39 19.57
CA TYR A 18 42.82 -19.56 19.61
C TYR A 18 41.79 -19.94 20.68
N ASN A 19 41.83 -21.14 21.25
CA ASN A 19 40.65 -21.69 21.95
C ASN A 19 40.17 -20.85 23.15
N ASP A 20 41.08 -20.49 24.07
CA ASP A 20 40.69 -19.71 25.26
C ASP A 20 40.29 -18.27 24.89
N CYS A 21 40.98 -17.68 23.91
CA CYS A 21 40.69 -16.34 23.41
C CYS A 21 39.30 -16.26 22.75
N LEU A 22 38.94 -17.23 21.89
CA LEU A 22 37.62 -17.29 21.24
C LEU A 22 36.49 -17.44 22.26
N CYS A 23 36.70 -18.28 23.29
CA CYS A 23 35.72 -18.47 24.37
C CYS A 23 35.49 -17.18 25.17
N GLU A 24 36.54 -16.43 25.51
CA GLU A 24 36.41 -15.16 26.24
C GLU A 24 35.70 -14.09 25.39
N ILE A 25 36.05 -13.97 24.10
CA ILE A 25 35.36 -13.07 23.16
C ILE A 25 33.87 -13.43 23.08
N ARG A 26 33.54 -14.72 22.95
CA ARG A 26 32.16 -15.21 22.92
C ARG A 26 31.40 -14.81 24.18
N CYS A 27 31.95 -15.05 25.37
CA CYS A 27 31.31 -14.70 26.64
C CYS A 27 31.01 -13.19 26.74
N ILE A 28 31.91 -12.34 26.24
CA ILE A 28 31.68 -10.89 26.20
C ILE A 28 30.51 -10.56 25.26
N LEU A 29 30.48 -11.15 24.06
CA LEU A 29 29.40 -10.90 23.10
C LEU A 29 28.04 -11.47 23.57
N GLU A 30 28.00 -12.62 24.24
CA GLU A 30 26.79 -13.18 24.85
C GLU A 30 26.20 -12.25 25.92
N LYS A 31 27.08 -11.65 26.73
CA LYS A 31 26.69 -10.64 27.71
C LYS A 31 26.09 -9.42 27.01
N GLN A 32 26.72 -8.92 25.94
CA GLN A 32 26.22 -7.77 25.18
C GLN A 32 24.92 -8.07 24.42
N ASN A 33 24.73 -9.29 23.93
CA ASN A 33 23.47 -9.74 23.36
C ASN A 33 22.31 -9.72 24.36
N SER A 34 22.62 -9.84 25.65
CA SER A 34 21.64 -9.79 26.74
C SER A 34 21.43 -8.37 27.28
N GLU A 35 22.49 -7.59 27.42
CA GLU A 35 22.47 -6.25 28.02
C GLU A 35 22.10 -5.13 27.03
N LEU A 36 22.34 -5.33 25.73
CA LEU A 36 22.04 -4.37 24.66
C LEU A 36 22.60 -2.95 24.90
N SER A 37 23.80 -2.83 25.48
CA SER A 37 24.39 -1.54 25.86
C SER A 37 25.04 -0.79 24.68
N SER A 38 24.55 0.40 24.33
CA SER A 38 25.11 1.21 23.24
C SER A 38 26.51 1.75 23.53
N SER A 39 26.87 1.89 24.82
CA SER A 39 28.21 2.34 25.23
C SER A 39 29.31 1.36 24.85
N PHE A 40 29.00 0.06 24.78
CA PHE A 40 29.97 -0.96 24.39
C PHE A 40 30.40 -0.76 22.91
N ILE A 41 29.44 -0.47 22.04
CA ILE A 41 29.71 -0.27 20.60
C ILE A 41 30.58 0.97 20.40
N SER A 42 30.25 2.08 21.06
CA SER A 42 31.01 3.33 20.92
C SER A 42 32.42 3.22 21.51
N GLN A 43 32.57 2.52 22.64
CA GLN A 43 33.86 2.32 23.29
C GLN A 43 34.77 1.36 22.49
N PHE A 44 34.23 0.25 21.99
CA PHE A 44 35.01 -0.84 21.38
C PHE A 44 34.85 -0.94 19.86
N TYR A 45 34.40 0.12 19.20
CA TYR A 45 34.12 0.14 17.75
C TYR A 45 35.26 -0.45 16.91
N GLN A 46 36.51 -0.01 17.14
CA GLN A 46 37.67 -0.50 16.39
C GLN A 46 37.91 -2.01 16.59
N SER A 47 37.71 -2.51 17.81
CA SER A 47 37.87 -3.93 18.14
C SER A 47 36.77 -4.78 17.50
N ILE A 48 35.53 -4.28 17.44
CA ILE A 48 34.42 -4.94 16.75
C ILE A 48 34.69 -4.96 15.24
N LEU A 49 35.14 -3.84 14.67
CA LEU A 49 35.50 -3.75 13.26
C LEU A 49 36.56 -4.77 12.87
N ILE A 50 37.61 -4.90 13.68
CA ILE A 50 38.66 -5.91 13.47
C ILE A 50 38.08 -7.33 13.53
N LEU A 51 37.17 -7.61 14.48
CA LEU A 51 36.54 -8.92 14.61
C LEU A 51 35.67 -9.27 13.39
N GLU A 52 34.92 -8.30 12.86
CA GLU A 52 34.11 -8.47 11.64
C GLU A 52 35.00 -8.70 10.41
N HIS A 53 36.03 -7.89 10.22
CA HIS A 53 37.00 -8.07 9.13
C HIS A 53 37.69 -9.44 9.22
N TRP A 54 38.10 -9.85 10.43
CA TRP A 54 38.67 -11.19 10.65
C TRP A 54 37.69 -12.29 10.26
N THR A 55 36.40 -12.12 10.53
CA THR A 55 35.37 -13.11 10.18
C THR A 55 35.16 -13.18 8.67
N TRP A 56 35.09 -12.04 7.97
CA TRP A 56 35.04 -12.02 6.51
C TRP A 56 36.28 -12.67 5.86
N GLN A 57 37.47 -12.43 6.42
CA GLN A 57 38.69 -13.09 5.99
C GLN A 57 38.66 -14.60 6.26
N LEU A 58 38.12 -15.03 7.40
CA LEU A 58 37.94 -16.45 7.73
C LEU A 58 37.05 -17.15 6.70
N PHE A 59 35.98 -16.51 6.24
CA PHE A 59 35.10 -17.04 5.19
C PHE A 59 35.78 -17.10 3.81
N SER A 60 36.64 -16.13 3.50
CA SER A 60 37.37 -16.11 2.22
C SER A 60 38.61 -17.02 2.19
N GLN A 61 39.09 -17.56 3.31
CA GLN A 61 40.23 -18.50 3.34
C GLN A 61 39.98 -19.84 2.62
N ASN A 62 40.97 -20.35 1.88
CA ASN A 62 40.83 -21.60 1.10
C ASN A 62 40.58 -22.87 1.95
N SER A 63 40.97 -22.92 3.22
CA SER A 63 40.80 -24.08 4.11
C SER A 63 39.69 -23.86 5.15
N HIS A 64 38.84 -24.86 5.39
CA HIS A 64 37.66 -24.76 6.28
C HIS A 64 37.72 -25.68 7.50
N GLN A 65 38.92 -26.13 7.89
CA GLN A 65 39.11 -26.95 9.11
C GLN A 65 38.61 -26.27 10.39
N TRP A 66 38.39 -24.94 10.36
CA TRP A 66 37.81 -24.21 11.48
C TRP A 66 36.34 -24.57 11.73
N ILE A 67 35.59 -25.02 10.70
CA ILE A 67 34.17 -25.41 10.84
C ILE A 67 34.02 -26.64 11.74
N GLU A 68 35.01 -27.53 11.76
CA GLU A 68 35.00 -28.72 12.62
C GLU A 68 35.26 -28.38 14.10
N LYS A 69 35.64 -27.13 14.41
CA LYS A 69 35.99 -26.70 15.77
C LYS A 69 34.81 -25.99 16.44
N PRO A 70 34.27 -26.52 17.57
CA PRO A 70 33.09 -25.97 18.23
C PRO A 70 33.23 -24.49 18.63
N ASN A 71 34.39 -24.11 19.16
CA ASN A 71 34.64 -22.74 19.65
C ASN A 71 34.51 -21.68 18.54
N TYR A 72 34.88 -22.02 17.30
CA TYR A 72 34.71 -21.12 16.16
C TYR A 72 33.22 -20.97 15.81
N LEU A 73 32.50 -22.08 15.70
CA LEU A 73 31.07 -22.09 15.39
C LEU A 73 30.27 -21.31 16.44
N GLU A 74 30.53 -21.56 17.72
CA GLU A 74 29.84 -20.88 18.83
C GLU A 74 30.11 -19.37 18.82
N LEU A 75 31.37 -18.94 18.61
CA LEU A 75 31.68 -17.52 18.48
C LEU A 75 30.96 -16.89 17.28
N ILE A 76 31.03 -17.52 16.11
CA ILE A 76 30.43 -17.05 14.86
C ILE A 76 28.90 -16.92 15.01
N HIS A 77 28.23 -17.90 15.61
CA HIS A 77 26.79 -17.81 15.88
C HIS A 77 26.45 -16.69 16.86
N THR A 78 27.24 -16.53 17.93
CA THR A 78 27.07 -15.42 18.88
C THR A 78 27.29 -14.06 18.22
N LEU A 79 28.27 -13.95 17.32
CA LEU A 79 28.55 -12.74 16.55
C LEU A 79 27.44 -12.44 15.54
N ALA A 80 26.91 -13.46 14.85
CA ALA A 80 25.76 -13.28 13.95
C ALA A 80 24.52 -12.77 14.70
N LEU A 81 24.27 -13.25 15.92
CA LEU A 81 23.21 -12.73 16.78
C LEU A 81 23.51 -11.30 17.24
N PHE A 82 24.76 -10.99 17.58
CA PHE A 82 25.21 -9.63 17.90
C PHE A 82 24.96 -8.67 16.75
N ASN A 83 25.28 -9.06 15.52
CA ASN A 83 25.02 -8.25 14.32
C ASN A 83 23.52 -8.04 14.09
N LYS A 84 22.69 -9.06 14.30
CA LYS A 84 21.24 -8.90 14.24
C LYS A 84 20.74 -7.91 15.30
N ASN A 85 21.24 -8.01 16.53
CA ASN A 85 20.90 -7.08 17.60
C ASN A 85 21.39 -5.67 17.30
N LEU A 86 22.61 -5.50 16.78
CA LEU A 86 23.20 -4.23 16.32
C LEU A 86 22.26 -3.50 15.35
N ILE A 87 21.69 -4.25 14.40
CA ILE A 87 20.76 -3.73 13.40
C ILE A 87 19.41 -3.36 14.02
N VAL A 88 18.84 -4.27 14.83
CA VAL A 88 17.44 -4.20 15.26
C VAL A 88 17.25 -3.40 16.54
N ASN A 89 18.17 -3.42 17.49
CA ASN A 89 17.94 -2.90 18.85
C ASN A 89 18.67 -1.58 19.15
N TYR A 90 19.77 -1.27 18.46
CA TYR A 90 20.59 -0.09 18.76
C TYR A 90 20.22 1.10 17.86
N GLU A 91 19.11 1.79 18.15
CA GLU A 91 18.65 2.93 17.33
C GLU A 91 19.59 4.14 17.36
N ASP A 92 20.29 4.37 18.47
CA ASP A 92 21.19 5.52 18.67
C ASP A 92 22.50 5.45 17.85
N ILE A 93 22.80 4.29 17.25
CA ILE A 93 24.01 4.10 16.45
C ILE A 93 23.69 4.42 14.98
N GLU A 94 24.46 5.35 14.41
CA GLU A 94 24.32 5.79 13.02
C GLU A 94 24.43 4.63 12.02
N ALA A 95 23.66 4.74 10.93
CA ALA A 95 23.63 3.73 9.86
C ALA A 95 24.99 3.56 9.17
N SER A 96 25.76 4.64 9.02
CA SER A 96 27.14 4.64 8.50
C SER A 96 28.07 3.73 9.33
N THR A 97 28.03 3.87 10.65
CA THR A 97 28.81 3.07 11.61
C THR A 97 28.40 1.61 11.59
N LYS A 98 27.10 1.31 11.46
CA LYS A 98 26.63 -0.08 11.30
C LYS A 98 27.08 -0.66 9.95
N GLY A 99 26.98 0.11 8.89
CA GLY A 99 27.39 -0.29 7.54
C GLY A 99 28.87 -0.65 7.47
N SER A 100 29.74 0.14 8.10
CA SER A 100 31.19 -0.16 8.13
C SER A 100 31.55 -1.43 8.90
N LEU A 101 30.76 -1.82 9.91
CA LEU A 101 30.97 -3.07 10.65
C LEU A 101 30.46 -4.29 9.87
N LEU A 102 29.32 -4.17 9.19
CA LEU A 102 28.62 -5.31 8.61
C LEU A 102 29.08 -5.67 7.20
N PHE A 103 29.58 -4.70 6.44
CA PHE A 103 29.91 -4.89 5.03
C PHE A 103 31.24 -5.62 4.88
N PRO A 104 31.37 -6.48 3.85
CA PRO A 104 32.65 -7.14 3.55
C PRO A 104 33.68 -6.13 3.03
N ASP A 105 34.95 -6.39 3.31
CA ASP A 105 36.07 -5.51 2.92
C ASP A 105 36.18 -5.30 1.41
N THR A 106 35.98 -6.36 0.63
CA THR A 106 36.21 -6.37 -0.83
C THR A 106 35.25 -7.29 -1.57
N ILE A 107 35.07 -7.00 -2.86
CA ILE A 107 34.32 -7.87 -3.79
C ILE A 107 35.01 -9.23 -3.95
N ASP A 108 36.34 -9.30 -3.88
CA ASP A 108 37.10 -10.54 -3.99
C ASP A 108 36.78 -11.52 -2.87
N CYS A 109 36.58 -11.03 -1.64
CA CYS A 109 36.13 -11.88 -0.52
C CYS A 109 34.80 -12.57 -0.85
N ILE A 110 33.85 -11.85 -1.45
CA ILE A 110 32.55 -12.38 -1.85
C ILE A 110 32.68 -13.41 -2.98
N ASN A 111 33.49 -13.13 -4.00
CA ASN A 111 33.73 -14.06 -5.10
C ASN A 111 34.26 -15.41 -4.60
N VAL A 112 35.24 -15.37 -3.68
CA VAL A 112 35.82 -16.60 -3.13
C VAL A 112 34.80 -17.40 -2.32
N ILE A 113 33.87 -16.74 -1.62
CA ILE A 113 32.77 -17.42 -0.92
C ILE A 113 31.84 -18.12 -1.92
N PHE A 114 31.42 -17.44 -2.99
CA PHE A 114 30.54 -18.04 -3.99
C PHE A 114 31.20 -19.18 -4.77
N GLU A 115 32.47 -19.05 -5.15
CA GLU A 115 33.21 -20.13 -5.80
C GLU A 115 33.23 -21.41 -4.97
N LYS A 116 33.24 -21.29 -3.63
CA LYS A 116 33.20 -22.45 -2.73
C LYS A 116 31.83 -23.09 -2.69
N PHE A 117 30.77 -22.29 -2.61
CA PHE A 117 29.40 -22.79 -2.69
C PHE A 117 29.16 -23.62 -3.95
N GLU A 118 29.76 -23.20 -5.07
CA GLU A 118 29.69 -23.90 -6.34
C GLU A 118 30.54 -25.18 -6.38
N LYS A 119 31.69 -25.20 -5.69
CA LYS A 119 32.61 -26.36 -5.65
C LYS A 119 32.16 -27.47 -4.69
N THR A 120 31.44 -27.14 -3.62
CA THR A 120 30.98 -28.16 -2.66
C THR A 120 29.90 -29.04 -3.27
N ASN A 121 30.00 -30.37 -3.15
CA ASN A 121 28.93 -31.32 -3.53
C ASN A 121 28.03 -31.74 -2.36
N ASP A 122 28.39 -31.39 -1.13
CA ASP A 122 27.57 -31.62 0.05
C ASP A 122 26.37 -30.66 0.07
N GLU A 123 25.16 -31.21 0.06
CA GLU A 123 23.92 -30.45 0.14
C GLU A 123 23.71 -29.81 1.51
N ASN A 124 24.37 -30.32 2.56
CA ASN A 124 24.24 -29.89 3.95
C ASN A 124 25.54 -29.28 4.52
N ASP A 125 26.39 -28.74 3.66
CA ASP A 125 27.64 -28.09 4.09
C ASP A 125 27.36 -27.00 5.15
N PRO A 126 27.90 -27.14 6.38
CA PRO A 126 27.71 -26.17 7.45
C PRO A 126 28.22 -24.76 7.08
N PHE A 127 29.18 -24.65 6.16
CA PHE A 127 29.68 -23.37 5.66
C PHE A 127 28.55 -22.52 5.06
N ILE A 128 27.66 -23.15 4.29
CA ILE A 128 26.53 -22.48 3.63
C ILE A 128 25.58 -21.93 4.69
N VAL A 129 25.28 -22.72 5.73
CA VAL A 129 24.39 -22.30 6.83
C VAL A 129 24.97 -21.08 7.55
N ILE A 130 26.26 -21.09 7.86
CA ILE A 130 26.95 -20.01 8.57
C ILE A 130 26.94 -18.72 7.75
N VAL A 131 27.42 -18.78 6.51
CA VAL A 131 27.52 -17.61 5.63
C VAL A 131 26.14 -17.04 5.30
N SER A 132 25.10 -17.88 5.22
CA SER A 132 23.72 -17.43 5.05
C SER A 132 23.28 -16.48 6.17
N LEU A 133 23.76 -16.66 7.41
CA LEU A 133 23.44 -15.75 8.52
C LEU A 133 23.98 -14.33 8.28
N TRP A 134 25.15 -14.19 7.66
CA TRP A 134 25.71 -12.87 7.31
C TRP A 134 24.89 -12.21 6.20
N TYR A 135 24.51 -12.95 5.16
CA TYR A 135 23.65 -12.42 4.11
C TYR A 135 22.26 -12.05 4.64
N ASP A 136 21.67 -12.86 5.51
CA ASP A 136 20.38 -12.55 6.15
C ASP A 136 20.46 -11.28 7.02
N ASN A 137 21.56 -11.10 7.77
CA ASN A 137 21.82 -9.88 8.54
C ASN A 137 22.02 -8.66 7.63
N LEU A 138 22.80 -8.77 6.56
CA LEU A 138 22.95 -7.71 5.56
C LEU A 138 21.60 -7.32 4.96
N CYS A 139 20.74 -8.29 4.65
CA CYS A 139 19.37 -8.00 4.18
C CYS A 139 18.56 -7.21 5.20
N CYS A 140 18.63 -7.58 6.47
CA CYS A 140 17.93 -6.87 7.55
C CYS A 140 18.44 -5.43 7.67
N PHE A 141 19.75 -5.21 7.51
CA PHE A 141 20.35 -3.88 7.51
C PHE A 141 19.89 -3.04 6.32
N LEU A 142 19.93 -3.59 5.10
CA LEU A 142 19.51 -2.91 3.87
C LEU A 142 18.02 -2.56 3.90
N TYR A 143 17.20 -3.43 4.51
CA TYR A 143 15.78 -3.17 4.68
C TYR A 143 15.48 -1.89 5.48
N ILE A 144 16.32 -1.59 6.48
CA ILE A 144 16.17 -0.37 7.30
C ILE A 144 16.85 0.81 6.61
N ASN A 145 18.02 0.59 6.00
CA ASN A 145 18.90 1.63 5.47
C ASN A 145 19.04 1.52 3.95
N ALA A 146 17.97 1.90 3.24
CA ALA A 146 17.87 1.77 1.78
C ALA A 146 18.96 2.54 1.00
N GLU A 147 19.57 3.58 1.60
CA GLU A 147 20.67 4.34 1.00
C GLU A 147 21.92 3.50 0.67
N PHE A 148 22.13 2.36 1.34
CA PHE A 148 23.28 1.48 1.12
C PHE A 148 23.07 0.47 -0.03
N GLU A 149 21.86 0.38 -0.60
CA GLU A 149 21.51 -0.57 -1.66
C GLU A 149 22.29 -0.31 -2.97
N MET A 150 22.76 0.92 -3.18
CA MET A 150 23.54 1.33 -4.35
C MET A 150 25.06 1.12 -4.20
N SER A 151 25.52 0.52 -3.10
CA SER A 151 26.93 0.20 -2.94
C SER A 151 27.38 -0.85 -3.95
N THR A 152 28.62 -0.72 -4.44
CA THR A 152 29.18 -1.58 -5.49
C THR A 152 29.18 -3.06 -5.10
N ILE A 153 29.43 -3.35 -3.82
CA ILE A 153 29.41 -4.71 -3.25
C ILE A 153 28.00 -5.30 -3.30
N ILE A 154 26.96 -4.54 -2.90
CA ILE A 154 25.59 -5.04 -2.86
C ILE A 154 25.04 -5.25 -4.27
N ILE A 155 25.36 -4.35 -5.21
CA ILE A 155 25.03 -4.52 -6.63
C ILE A 155 25.69 -5.79 -7.17
N HIS A 156 26.97 -6.01 -6.87
CA HIS A 156 27.70 -7.21 -7.30
C HIS A 156 27.08 -8.50 -6.75
N ILE A 157 26.80 -8.56 -5.43
CA ILE A 157 26.16 -9.72 -4.79
C ILE A 157 24.81 -10.04 -5.46
N ASN A 158 23.97 -9.03 -5.67
CA ASN A 158 22.65 -9.21 -6.29
C ASN A 158 22.75 -9.74 -7.72
N ASN A 159 23.62 -9.16 -8.54
CA ASN A 159 23.84 -9.63 -9.91
C ASN A 159 24.39 -11.05 -9.94
N TYR A 160 25.30 -11.40 -9.02
CA TYR A 160 25.83 -12.76 -8.90
C TYR A 160 24.75 -13.76 -8.46
N MET A 161 24.00 -13.45 -7.39
CA MET A 161 22.93 -14.31 -6.87
C MET A 161 21.82 -14.52 -7.89
N ALA A 162 21.40 -13.45 -8.59
CA ALA A 162 20.39 -13.54 -9.63
C ALA A 162 20.84 -14.47 -10.76
N ARG A 163 22.07 -14.31 -11.27
CA ARG A 163 22.59 -15.09 -12.40
C ARG A 163 22.90 -16.54 -12.05
N ASN A 164 23.60 -16.79 -10.94
CA ASN A 164 24.18 -18.10 -10.65
C ASN A 164 23.32 -18.97 -9.72
N TYR A 165 22.31 -18.38 -9.08
CA TYR A 165 21.42 -19.11 -8.17
C TYR A 165 19.97 -19.03 -8.64
N ILE A 166 19.35 -17.84 -8.72
CA ILE A 166 17.91 -17.73 -8.98
C ILE A 166 17.53 -18.06 -10.43
N MET A 167 18.25 -17.50 -11.42
CA MET A 167 18.02 -17.71 -12.85
C MET A 167 18.67 -19.01 -13.37
N THR A 168 18.57 -20.08 -12.58
CA THR A 168 19.12 -21.41 -12.93
C THR A 168 18.06 -22.49 -12.91
N ASP A 169 18.35 -23.60 -13.61
CA ASP A 169 17.52 -24.80 -13.55
C ASP A 169 17.53 -25.45 -12.15
N GLN A 170 18.63 -25.29 -11.40
CA GLN A 170 18.76 -25.80 -10.04
C GLN A 170 17.76 -25.15 -9.08
N TYR A 171 17.54 -23.82 -9.20
CA TYR A 171 16.49 -23.14 -8.42
C TYR A 171 15.10 -23.72 -8.69
N ASN A 172 14.76 -23.92 -9.97
CA ASN A 172 13.49 -24.53 -10.36
C ASN A 172 13.38 -26.00 -9.92
N PHE A 173 14.48 -26.75 -9.91
CA PHE A 173 14.53 -28.10 -9.36
C PHE A 173 14.19 -28.09 -7.86
N TYR A 174 14.82 -27.21 -7.08
CA TYR A 174 14.55 -27.05 -5.66
C TYR A 174 13.12 -26.57 -5.37
N LEU A 175 12.55 -25.68 -6.18
CA LEU A 175 11.12 -25.31 -6.06
C LEU A 175 10.19 -26.49 -6.32
N LYS A 176 10.47 -27.30 -7.35
CA LYS A 176 9.65 -28.49 -7.65
C LYS A 176 9.68 -29.53 -6.55
N GLN A 177 10.77 -29.63 -5.78
CA GLN A 177 10.81 -30.50 -4.59
C GLN A 177 9.79 -30.08 -3.52
N LEU A 178 9.40 -28.79 -3.48
CA LEU A 178 8.35 -28.30 -2.60
C LEU A 178 6.93 -28.60 -3.13
N HIS A 179 6.75 -29.24 -4.30
CA HIS A 179 5.43 -29.59 -4.85
C HIS A 179 4.80 -30.85 -4.20
N GLN A 180 5.21 -31.19 -2.98
CA GLN A 180 4.68 -32.30 -2.20
C GLN A 180 4.19 -31.78 -0.84
N SER A 181 3.09 -32.32 -0.34
CA SER A 181 2.61 -32.06 1.01
C SER A 181 2.02 -33.36 1.59
N PRO A 182 2.43 -33.79 2.80
CA PRO A 182 3.37 -33.13 3.71
C PRO A 182 4.85 -33.29 3.28
N LEU A 183 5.69 -32.32 3.67
CA LEU A 183 7.13 -32.39 3.44
C LEU A 183 7.85 -33.06 4.62
N SER A 184 8.82 -33.92 4.33
CA SER A 184 9.77 -34.39 5.34
C SER A 184 10.76 -33.27 5.69
N GLN A 185 11.16 -33.17 6.96
CA GLN A 185 12.21 -32.23 7.38
C GLN A 185 13.54 -32.47 6.64
N SER A 186 13.80 -33.71 6.21
CA SER A 186 15.00 -34.09 5.45
C SER A 186 15.12 -33.46 4.06
N ILE A 187 14.05 -32.81 3.56
CA ILE A 187 14.07 -32.15 2.25
C ILE A 187 14.88 -30.85 2.33
N PHE A 188 14.82 -30.13 3.46
CA PHE A 188 15.45 -28.82 3.62
C PHE A 188 16.96 -28.92 3.83
N THR A 189 17.70 -29.06 2.73
CA THR A 189 19.16 -29.03 2.76
C THR A 189 19.69 -27.60 2.92
N ALA A 190 20.94 -27.45 3.38
CA ALA A 190 21.58 -26.15 3.50
C ALA A 190 21.60 -25.39 2.16
N LYS A 191 21.91 -26.08 1.06
CA LYS A 191 21.84 -25.52 -0.29
C LYS A 191 20.44 -25.13 -0.70
N GLN A 192 19.45 -26.00 -0.49
CA GLN A 192 18.07 -25.68 -0.85
C GLN A 192 17.58 -24.41 -0.13
N LEU A 193 17.88 -24.31 1.17
CA LEU A 193 17.56 -23.11 1.96
C LEU A 193 18.30 -21.89 1.42
N PHE A 194 19.59 -21.99 1.11
CA PHE A 194 20.33 -20.86 0.54
C PHE A 194 19.71 -20.34 -0.77
N TYR A 195 19.33 -21.24 -1.67
CA TYR A 195 18.66 -20.90 -2.93
C TYR A 195 17.28 -20.27 -2.68
N ILE A 196 16.39 -20.95 -1.98
CA ILE A 196 14.98 -20.53 -1.87
C ILE A 196 14.78 -19.41 -0.86
N LYS A 197 15.49 -19.43 0.27
CA LYS A 197 15.36 -18.47 1.37
C LYS A 197 16.29 -17.28 1.17
N THR A 198 17.61 -17.48 1.28
CA THR A 198 18.59 -16.40 1.38
C THR A 198 18.75 -15.63 0.08
N CYS A 199 18.89 -16.30 -1.07
CA CYS A 199 18.98 -15.61 -2.37
C CYS A 199 17.69 -14.84 -2.68
N SER A 200 16.52 -15.44 -2.44
CA SER A 200 15.22 -14.76 -2.67
C SER A 200 15.05 -13.54 -1.76
N LEU A 201 15.44 -13.64 -0.49
CA LEU A 201 15.42 -12.52 0.46
C LEU A 201 16.35 -11.40 -0.02
N PHE A 202 17.60 -11.71 -0.36
CA PHE A 202 18.61 -10.73 -0.77
C PHE A 202 18.23 -10.03 -2.07
N LEU A 203 17.76 -10.77 -3.07
CA LEU A 203 17.29 -10.17 -4.31
C LEU A 203 16.07 -9.28 -4.05
N SER A 204 15.13 -9.72 -3.21
CA SER A 204 13.88 -8.97 -2.99
C SER A 204 14.09 -7.57 -2.44
N THR A 205 15.06 -7.36 -1.53
CA THR A 205 15.37 -6.03 -0.98
C THR A 205 15.91 -5.12 -2.08
N TYR A 206 16.79 -5.64 -2.93
CA TYR A 206 17.36 -4.90 -4.04
C TYR A 206 16.33 -4.48 -5.10
N LEU A 207 15.37 -5.34 -5.44
CA LEU A 207 14.36 -5.06 -6.46
C LEU A 207 13.39 -3.93 -6.09
N TYR A 208 13.20 -3.64 -4.79
CA TYR A 208 12.40 -2.50 -4.35
C TYR A 208 13.01 -1.14 -4.76
N THR A 209 14.27 -1.10 -5.19
CA THR A 209 15.00 0.14 -5.53
C THR A 209 14.89 0.58 -6.98
N LYS A 210 14.36 -0.27 -7.87
CA LYS A 210 14.47 -0.11 -9.33
C LYS A 210 15.94 0.03 -9.77
N PRO A 211 16.77 -1.01 -9.59
CA PRO A 211 18.17 -0.93 -9.94
C PRO A 211 18.35 -0.67 -11.45
N SER A 212 19.16 0.33 -11.81
CA SER A 212 19.45 0.66 -13.21
C SER A 212 20.37 -0.36 -13.88
N ASP A 213 21.24 -1.00 -13.10
CA ASP A 213 22.35 -1.82 -13.57
C ASP A 213 22.12 -3.32 -13.30
N PHE A 214 20.85 -3.73 -13.19
CA PHE A 214 20.49 -5.12 -12.93
C PHE A 214 20.32 -5.91 -14.23
N LEU A 215 20.78 -7.16 -14.21
CA LEU A 215 20.92 -8.01 -15.39
C LEU A 215 19.59 -8.46 -16.04
N TYR A 216 18.49 -8.49 -15.29
CA TYR A 216 17.23 -9.07 -15.73
C TYR A 216 16.06 -8.11 -15.54
N THR A 217 14.98 -8.33 -16.28
CA THR A 217 13.70 -7.66 -16.08
C THR A 217 12.83 -8.41 -15.07
N SER A 218 11.86 -7.72 -14.47
CA SER A 218 10.85 -8.36 -13.62
C SER A 218 10.01 -9.39 -14.37
N GLU A 219 9.80 -9.21 -15.67
CA GLU A 219 9.07 -10.15 -16.54
C GLU A 219 9.84 -11.46 -16.72
N GLU A 220 11.15 -11.39 -17.00
CA GLU A 220 12.01 -12.58 -17.13
C GLU A 220 12.06 -13.39 -15.84
N LEU A 221 12.19 -12.71 -14.69
CA LEU A 221 12.16 -13.35 -13.37
C LEU A 221 10.83 -14.08 -13.13
N ILE A 222 9.70 -13.39 -13.36
CA ILE A 222 8.37 -13.95 -13.17
C ILE A 222 8.12 -15.13 -14.12
N HIS A 223 8.55 -15.04 -15.38
CA HIS A 223 8.45 -16.14 -16.33
C HIS A 223 9.26 -17.37 -15.89
N HIS A 224 10.44 -17.16 -15.30
CA HIS A 224 11.32 -18.23 -14.86
C HIS A 224 10.78 -19.06 -13.69
N PHE A 225 10.32 -18.41 -12.62
CA PHE A 225 9.92 -19.11 -11.39
C PHE A 225 8.42 -19.04 -11.04
N GLY A 226 7.66 -18.15 -11.69
CA GLY A 226 6.30 -17.78 -11.27
C GLY A 226 5.31 -18.95 -11.20
N ALA A 227 5.36 -19.88 -12.16
CA ALA A 227 4.48 -21.05 -12.18
C ALA A 227 4.72 -21.99 -10.97
N ASN A 228 5.99 -22.31 -10.68
CA ASN A 228 6.35 -23.12 -9.51
C ASN A 228 5.99 -22.39 -8.22
N TYR A 229 6.25 -21.07 -8.16
CA TYR A 229 5.86 -20.24 -7.02
C TYR A 229 4.36 -20.36 -6.70
N VAL A 230 3.48 -20.14 -7.67
CA VAL A 230 2.03 -20.20 -7.42
C VAL A 230 1.60 -21.59 -6.96
N GLN A 231 2.15 -22.65 -7.57
CA GLN A 231 1.86 -24.01 -7.16
C GLN A 231 2.27 -24.28 -5.70
N VAL A 232 3.46 -23.84 -5.28
CA VAL A 232 3.94 -23.95 -3.89
C VAL A 232 2.99 -23.22 -2.93
N ILE A 233 2.60 -21.98 -3.22
CA ILE A 233 1.71 -21.19 -2.36
C ILE A 233 0.32 -21.82 -2.26
N LEU A 234 -0.26 -22.27 -3.37
CA LEU A 234 -1.58 -22.90 -3.37
C LEU A 234 -1.58 -24.21 -2.58
N LEU A 235 -0.53 -25.03 -2.72
CA LEU A 235 -0.42 -26.33 -2.06
C LEU A 235 -0.27 -26.18 -0.54
N HIS A 236 0.69 -25.39 -0.08
CA HIS A 236 1.10 -25.37 1.33
C HIS A 236 0.20 -24.52 2.23
N THR A 237 -0.47 -23.50 1.69
CA THR A 237 -1.38 -22.67 2.50
C THR A 237 -2.61 -23.42 3.01
N CYS A 238 -2.92 -24.58 2.44
CA CYS A 238 -3.97 -25.48 2.95
C CYS A 238 -3.54 -26.26 4.20
N THR A 239 -2.24 -26.35 4.47
CA THR A 239 -1.65 -27.10 5.60
C THR A 239 -0.77 -26.20 6.47
N ILE A 240 -1.18 -24.94 6.66
CA ILE A 240 -0.38 -23.93 7.38
C ILE A 240 -0.02 -24.33 8.82
N GLU A 241 -0.87 -25.12 9.46
CA GLU A 241 -0.67 -25.65 10.81
C GLU A 241 0.53 -26.61 10.92
N SER A 242 0.92 -27.26 9.82
CA SER A 242 2.01 -28.25 9.80
C SER A 242 3.35 -27.68 9.31
N TRP A 243 3.44 -26.36 9.09
CA TRP A 243 4.66 -25.76 8.58
C TRP A 243 5.81 -25.86 9.59
N SER A 244 6.96 -26.37 9.12
CA SER A 244 8.22 -26.24 9.84
C SER A 244 8.75 -24.81 9.76
N THR A 245 9.73 -24.47 10.61
CA THR A 245 10.42 -23.17 10.56
C THR A 245 11.09 -22.94 9.21
N GLN A 246 11.65 -23.99 8.61
CA GLN A 246 12.27 -23.95 7.28
C GLN A 246 11.24 -23.65 6.17
N LEU A 247 10.09 -24.34 6.19
CA LEU A 247 9.04 -24.12 5.21
C LEU A 247 8.45 -22.71 5.32
N LEU A 248 8.22 -22.24 6.55
CA LEU A 248 7.79 -20.87 6.81
C LEU A 248 8.76 -19.87 6.19
N ALA A 249 10.07 -20.02 6.43
CA ALA A 249 11.08 -19.13 5.87
C ALA A 249 11.08 -19.14 4.34
N CYS A 250 11.05 -20.32 3.71
CA CYS A 250 10.97 -20.46 2.25
C CYS A 250 9.73 -19.76 1.67
N ILE A 251 8.54 -20.03 2.21
CA ILE A 251 7.29 -19.41 1.74
C ILE A 251 7.34 -17.89 1.92
N THR A 252 7.83 -17.42 3.06
CA THR A 252 7.98 -16.00 3.39
C THR A 252 8.78 -15.27 2.33
N HIS A 253 9.98 -15.77 2.01
CA HIS A 253 10.87 -15.08 1.07
C HIS A 253 10.48 -15.31 -0.39
N LEU A 254 9.79 -16.40 -0.73
CA LEU A 254 9.19 -16.56 -2.05
C LEU A 254 8.07 -15.56 -2.31
N ILE A 255 7.17 -15.34 -1.34
CA ILE A 255 6.14 -14.29 -1.46
C ILE A 255 6.82 -12.91 -1.53
N THR A 256 7.90 -12.69 -0.76
CA THR A 256 8.65 -11.42 -0.78
C THR A 256 9.29 -11.15 -2.14
N LEU A 257 9.97 -12.15 -2.72
CA LEU A 257 10.56 -12.04 -4.06
C LEU A 257 9.49 -11.76 -5.11
N PHE A 258 8.41 -12.54 -5.13
CA PHE A 258 7.31 -12.32 -6.07
C PHE A 258 6.65 -10.94 -5.90
N ALA A 259 6.50 -10.47 -4.65
CA ALA A 259 6.00 -9.14 -4.34
C ALA A 259 6.90 -8.04 -4.92
N SER A 260 8.21 -8.18 -4.75
CA SER A 260 9.20 -7.22 -5.24
C SER A 260 9.24 -7.17 -6.78
N CYS A 261 9.16 -8.31 -7.47
CA CYS A 261 9.06 -8.37 -8.92
C CYS A 261 7.81 -7.64 -9.44
N CYS A 262 6.66 -7.84 -8.78
CA CYS A 262 5.42 -7.16 -9.17
C CYS A 262 5.43 -5.65 -8.89
N TRP A 263 6.31 -5.15 -8.02
CA TRP A 263 6.38 -3.75 -7.63
C TRP A 263 7.44 -2.95 -8.42
N TRP A 264 8.48 -3.63 -8.92
CA TRP A 264 9.62 -3.14 -9.71
C TRP A 264 9.65 -1.64 -10.04
N GLY A 265 9.90 -0.81 -9.03
CA GLY A 265 10.07 0.62 -9.26
C GLY A 265 8.90 1.33 -9.95
N GLU A 266 7.67 1.02 -9.53
CA GLU A 266 6.42 1.72 -9.90
C GLU A 266 5.75 1.32 -11.23
N GLU A 267 6.29 0.36 -11.99
CA GLU A 267 5.67 -0.08 -13.25
C GLU A 267 4.42 -0.95 -13.03
N LYS A 268 3.28 -0.52 -13.57
CA LYS A 268 1.99 -1.19 -13.42
C LYS A 268 1.87 -2.44 -14.32
N ARG A 269 1.65 -3.59 -13.67
CA ARG A 269 0.56 -4.59 -13.90
C ARG A 269 0.54 -5.46 -15.16
N SER A 270 1.48 -5.41 -16.10
CA SER A 270 1.43 -6.34 -17.24
C SER A 270 1.79 -7.79 -16.85
N GLN A 271 2.56 -7.99 -15.79
CA GLN A 271 3.25 -9.27 -15.52
C GLN A 271 2.41 -10.31 -14.78
N THR A 272 1.37 -9.91 -14.03
CA THR A 272 0.56 -10.89 -13.26
C THR A 272 -0.25 -11.82 -14.16
N LYS A 273 -0.61 -11.38 -15.38
CA LYS A 273 -1.30 -12.23 -16.37
C LYS A 273 -0.43 -13.41 -16.85
N ILE A 274 0.90 -13.28 -16.76
CA ILE A 274 1.84 -14.34 -17.13
C ILE A 274 1.64 -15.57 -16.23
N VAL A 275 1.42 -15.32 -14.94
CA VAL A 275 1.33 -16.38 -13.94
C VAL A 275 -0.10 -16.83 -13.68
N PHE A 276 -1.06 -15.91 -13.80
CA PHE A 276 -2.47 -16.19 -13.58
C PHE A 276 -3.23 -16.08 -14.90
N PRO A 277 -3.34 -17.18 -15.68
CA PRO A 277 -3.96 -17.15 -16.99
C PRO A 277 -5.49 -17.00 -16.92
N THR A 278 -6.09 -17.32 -15.77
CA THR A 278 -7.55 -17.26 -15.56
C THR A 278 -7.90 -16.44 -14.33
N GLU A 279 -9.11 -15.86 -14.34
CA GLU A 279 -9.69 -15.18 -13.19
C GLU A 279 -9.77 -16.11 -11.97
N LEU A 280 -10.19 -17.36 -12.19
CA LEU A 280 -10.26 -18.39 -11.15
C LEU A 280 -8.92 -18.63 -10.46
N ALA A 281 -7.83 -18.77 -11.24
CA ALA A 281 -6.48 -18.97 -10.68
C ALA A 281 -6.06 -17.80 -9.79
N THR A 282 -6.43 -16.57 -10.17
CA THR A 282 -6.15 -15.37 -9.35
C THR A 282 -6.98 -15.39 -8.06
N CYS A 283 -8.25 -15.77 -8.13
CA CYS A 283 -9.12 -15.93 -6.95
C CYS A 283 -8.61 -17.00 -5.98
N GLU A 284 -8.11 -18.13 -6.47
CA GLU A 284 -7.50 -19.19 -5.65
C GLU A 284 -6.24 -18.70 -4.96
N TYR A 285 -5.39 -17.96 -5.66
CA TYR A 285 -4.21 -17.33 -5.09
C TYR A 285 -4.57 -16.28 -4.02
N ILE A 286 -5.58 -15.44 -4.25
CA ILE A 286 -6.08 -14.50 -3.24
C ILE A 286 -6.57 -15.26 -2.00
N ASN A 287 -7.30 -16.38 -2.16
CA ASN A 287 -7.70 -17.21 -1.03
C ASN A 287 -6.49 -17.77 -0.25
N ALA A 288 -5.42 -18.18 -0.95
CA ALA A 288 -4.19 -18.65 -0.32
C ALA A 288 -3.54 -17.56 0.55
N LEU A 289 -3.48 -16.32 0.04
CA LEU A 289 -2.99 -15.17 0.82
C LEU A 289 -3.89 -14.88 2.03
N ILE A 290 -5.21 -14.97 1.87
CA ILE A 290 -6.17 -14.79 2.97
C ILE A 290 -5.98 -15.86 4.05
N ARG A 291 -5.74 -17.12 3.68
CA ARG A 291 -5.44 -18.19 4.65
C ARG A 291 -4.20 -17.90 5.48
N ILE A 292 -3.16 -17.31 4.89
CA ILE A 292 -1.94 -16.91 5.60
C ILE A 292 -2.25 -15.85 6.66
N ILE A 293 -2.96 -14.78 6.27
CA ILE A 293 -3.27 -13.70 7.22
C ILE A 293 -4.30 -14.12 8.26
N ASP A 294 -5.17 -15.09 7.98
CA ASP A 294 -6.19 -15.57 8.94
C ASP A 294 -5.62 -16.54 10.00
N TYR A 295 -4.38 -17.00 9.81
CA TYR A 295 -3.73 -17.95 10.71
C TYR A 295 -3.27 -17.28 12.01
N LYS A 296 -4.14 -17.35 13.02
CA LYS A 296 -4.00 -16.70 14.34
C LYS A 296 -2.68 -16.93 15.09
N PRO A 297 -2.03 -18.11 15.05
CA PRO A 297 -0.76 -18.31 15.75
C PRO A 297 0.34 -17.34 15.35
N PHE A 298 0.36 -16.84 14.11
CA PHE A 298 1.32 -15.81 13.69
C PHE A 298 1.15 -14.49 14.45
N TYR A 299 -0.03 -14.20 15.00
CA TYR A 299 -0.29 -12.94 15.70
C TYR A 299 0.51 -12.82 17.00
N GLN A 300 0.84 -13.96 17.63
CA GLN A 300 1.61 -13.99 18.88
C GLN A 300 3.08 -13.60 18.70
N SER A 301 3.58 -13.67 17.47
CA SER A 301 4.99 -13.40 17.13
C SER A 301 5.21 -12.07 16.42
N ILE A 302 4.17 -11.22 16.31
CA ILE A 302 4.29 -9.92 15.65
C ILE A 302 5.19 -9.01 16.50
N THR A 303 6.29 -8.56 15.90
CA THR A 303 7.21 -7.60 16.50
C THR A 303 7.15 -6.24 15.79
N THR A 304 7.68 -5.19 16.44
CA THR A 304 7.78 -3.83 15.85
C THR A 304 8.66 -3.78 14.61
N LYS A 305 9.67 -4.66 14.54
CA LYS A 305 10.68 -4.74 13.47
C LYS A 305 10.66 -6.11 12.80
N ARG A 306 11.21 -6.23 11.58
CA ARG A 306 11.35 -7.50 10.85
C ARG A 306 12.43 -8.39 11.50
N SER A 307 12.10 -8.98 12.64
CA SER A 307 13.02 -9.83 13.42
C SER A 307 12.80 -11.33 13.21
N ASN A 308 11.62 -11.73 12.71
CA ASN A 308 11.21 -13.12 12.54
C ASN A 308 10.33 -13.30 11.30
N ASP A 309 10.27 -14.52 10.78
CA ASP A 309 9.57 -14.85 9.53
C ASP A 309 8.04 -14.70 9.66
N GLN A 310 7.46 -14.91 10.85
CA GLN A 310 6.02 -14.72 11.11
C GLN A 310 5.60 -13.25 10.91
N THR A 311 6.41 -12.30 11.35
CA THR A 311 6.16 -10.87 11.13
C THR A 311 6.33 -10.53 9.65
N ILE A 312 7.38 -11.06 9.01
CA ILE A 312 7.67 -10.77 7.59
C ILE A 312 6.57 -11.32 6.68
N ILE A 313 6.12 -12.57 6.90
CA ILE A 313 5.09 -13.18 6.04
C ILE A 313 3.76 -12.43 6.14
N LEU A 314 3.34 -12.01 7.33
CA LEU A 314 2.13 -11.21 7.50
C LEU A 314 2.27 -9.85 6.81
N GLU A 315 3.39 -9.15 7.03
CA GLU A 315 3.63 -7.84 6.42
C GLU A 315 3.61 -7.90 4.88
N VAL A 316 4.35 -8.85 4.30
CA VAL A 316 4.45 -9.00 2.85
C VAL A 316 3.13 -9.49 2.25
N THR A 317 2.41 -10.39 2.91
CA THR A 317 1.10 -10.86 2.44
C THR A 317 0.06 -9.75 2.46
N LEU A 318 0.01 -8.93 3.53
CA LEU A 318 -0.85 -7.75 3.60
C LEU A 318 -0.51 -6.74 2.50
N TYR A 319 0.78 -6.53 2.24
CA TYR A 319 1.24 -5.67 1.15
C TYR A 319 0.81 -6.20 -0.23
N ARG A 320 0.82 -7.52 -0.45
CA ARG A 320 0.28 -8.13 -1.67
C ARG A 320 -1.21 -7.91 -1.81
N ILE A 321 -1.99 -8.12 -0.73
CA ILE A 321 -3.44 -7.90 -0.74
C ILE A 321 -3.75 -6.44 -1.04
N LEU A 322 -3.02 -5.49 -0.45
CA LEU A 322 -3.15 -4.06 -0.75
C LEU A 322 -2.94 -3.77 -2.24
N ASN A 323 -1.86 -4.30 -2.82
CA ASN A 323 -1.58 -4.12 -4.24
C ASN A 323 -2.70 -4.70 -5.13
N ILE A 324 -3.25 -5.86 -4.77
CA ILE A 324 -4.40 -6.46 -5.48
C ILE A 324 -5.64 -5.57 -5.35
N ALA A 325 -5.91 -5.04 -4.16
CA ALA A 325 -7.06 -4.17 -3.90
C ALA A 325 -6.96 -2.86 -4.70
N GLN A 326 -5.80 -2.20 -4.69
CA GLN A 326 -5.52 -1.01 -5.49
C GLN A 326 -5.55 -1.29 -7.00
N ASN A 327 -5.46 -2.56 -7.41
CA ASN A 327 -5.58 -2.95 -8.80
C ASN A 327 -6.99 -2.83 -9.37
N GLY A 328 -8.02 -2.96 -8.54
CA GLY A 328 -9.41 -2.83 -8.94
C GLY A 328 -9.99 -4.08 -9.60
N ASP A 329 -9.21 -4.79 -10.42
CA ASP A 329 -9.66 -5.97 -11.19
C ASP A 329 -10.33 -7.06 -10.32
N PHE A 330 -9.82 -7.27 -9.11
CA PHE A 330 -10.29 -8.31 -8.17
C PHE A 330 -10.87 -7.73 -6.88
N LEU A 331 -11.20 -6.44 -6.87
CA LEU A 331 -11.74 -5.78 -5.67
C LEU A 331 -13.09 -6.38 -5.27
N TRP A 332 -13.93 -6.75 -6.25
CA TRP A 332 -15.20 -7.44 -6.02
C TRP A 332 -15.00 -8.75 -5.24
N PHE A 333 -13.92 -9.49 -5.52
CA PHE A 333 -13.65 -10.77 -4.87
C PHE A 333 -13.20 -10.57 -3.43
N LEU A 334 -12.34 -9.59 -3.16
CA LEU A 334 -11.96 -9.22 -1.79
C LEU A 334 -13.19 -8.79 -0.97
N ARG A 335 -14.10 -8.00 -1.57
CA ARG A 335 -15.37 -7.59 -0.95
C ARG A 335 -16.32 -8.76 -0.66
N SER A 336 -16.24 -9.84 -1.44
CA SER A 336 -17.04 -11.05 -1.19
C SER A 336 -16.61 -11.82 0.08
N LYS A 337 -15.43 -11.52 0.64
CA LYS A 337 -14.88 -12.20 1.82
C LYS A 337 -15.36 -11.55 3.10
N ILE A 338 -16.49 -12.03 3.62
CA ILE A 338 -17.17 -11.48 4.80
C ILE A 338 -16.26 -11.40 6.04
N SER A 339 -15.39 -12.40 6.26
CA SER A 339 -14.48 -12.43 7.42
C SER A 339 -13.23 -11.56 7.27
N LEU A 340 -12.87 -11.13 6.05
CA LEU A 340 -11.61 -10.44 5.79
C LEU A 340 -11.49 -9.12 6.58
N PRO A 341 -12.51 -8.23 6.63
CA PRO A 341 -12.42 -7.01 7.42
C PRO A 341 -12.13 -7.24 8.91
N ASP A 342 -12.80 -8.24 9.52
CA ASP A 342 -12.60 -8.57 10.93
C ASP A 342 -11.20 -9.12 11.21
N THR A 343 -10.71 -10.00 10.32
CA THR A 343 -9.33 -10.53 10.39
C THR A 343 -8.31 -9.40 10.30
N LEU A 344 -8.45 -8.50 9.33
CA LEU A 344 -7.56 -7.35 9.15
C LEU A 344 -7.57 -6.44 10.38
N LEU A 345 -8.74 -6.13 10.93
CA LEU A 345 -8.85 -5.29 12.13
C LEU A 345 -8.23 -5.92 13.38
N ASN A 346 -8.41 -7.22 13.55
CA ASN A 346 -7.79 -7.94 14.66
C ASN A 346 -6.26 -7.81 14.61
N ILE A 347 -5.68 -8.00 13.41
CA ILE A 347 -4.24 -7.80 13.19
C ILE A 347 -3.85 -6.35 13.46
N ALA A 348 -4.61 -5.35 12.99
CA ALA A 348 -4.28 -3.94 13.21
C ALA A 348 -4.31 -3.52 14.69
N LYS A 349 -5.17 -4.15 15.52
CA LYS A 349 -5.24 -3.92 16.96
C LYS A 349 -4.05 -4.53 17.72
N ILE A 350 -3.60 -5.71 17.29
CA ILE A 350 -2.50 -6.44 17.95
C ILE A 350 -1.13 -5.93 17.46
N SER A 351 -1.03 -5.56 16.19
CA SER A 351 0.24 -5.28 15.52
C SER A 351 0.87 -3.97 16.00
N PRO A 352 2.08 -4.01 16.58
CA PRO A 352 2.87 -2.81 16.85
C PRO A 352 3.62 -2.28 15.61
N CYS A 353 3.51 -2.96 14.45
CA CYS A 353 4.16 -2.55 13.21
C CYS A 353 3.29 -1.56 12.40
N ASP A 354 3.78 -0.32 12.22
CA ASP A 354 3.07 0.73 11.47
C ASP A 354 2.82 0.36 10.01
N LYS A 355 3.78 -0.31 9.36
CA LYS A 355 3.65 -0.74 7.96
C LYS A 355 2.52 -1.74 7.77
N MET A 356 2.34 -2.68 8.71
CA MET A 356 1.21 -3.61 8.68
C MET A 356 -0.11 -2.87 8.85
N ARG A 357 -0.18 -1.95 9.84
CA ARG A 357 -1.38 -1.14 10.09
C ARG A 357 -1.74 -0.26 8.89
N LEU A 358 -0.75 0.35 8.25
CA LEU A 358 -0.92 1.08 6.99
C LEU A 358 -1.54 0.20 5.91
N CYS A 359 -0.96 -0.99 5.65
CA CYS A 359 -1.46 -1.89 4.63
C CYS A 359 -2.90 -2.32 4.92
N ILE A 360 -3.21 -2.58 6.20
CA ILE A 360 -4.55 -2.95 6.66
C ILE A 360 -5.53 -1.80 6.43
N TYR A 361 -5.26 -0.60 6.94
CA TYR A 361 -6.18 0.53 6.81
C TYR A 361 -6.39 0.94 5.36
N ALA A 362 -5.34 0.93 4.54
CA ALA A 362 -5.46 1.18 3.11
C ALA A 362 -6.30 0.10 2.42
N THR A 363 -6.11 -1.19 2.76
CA THR A 363 -6.94 -2.29 2.22
C THR A 363 -8.39 -2.17 2.67
N LEU A 364 -8.64 -1.84 3.94
CA LEU A 364 -9.98 -1.62 4.48
C LEU A 364 -10.68 -0.47 3.75
N GLY A 365 -9.97 0.62 3.47
CA GLY A 365 -10.48 1.73 2.66
C GLY A 365 -10.82 1.36 1.22
N GLU A 366 -10.24 0.27 0.68
CA GLU A 366 -10.60 -0.27 -0.64
C GLU A 366 -11.84 -1.16 -0.58
N ILE A 367 -11.92 -2.05 0.42
CA ILE A 367 -12.93 -3.12 0.46
C ILE A 367 -14.21 -2.71 1.19
N LEU A 368 -14.15 -1.82 2.18
CA LEU A 368 -15.31 -1.45 2.97
C LEU A 368 -16.04 -0.22 2.43
N CYS A 369 -17.34 -0.21 2.67
CA CYS A 369 -18.19 0.94 2.49
C CYS A 369 -17.98 1.97 3.62
N ASP A 370 -18.33 3.23 3.37
CA ASP A 370 -18.16 4.34 4.32
C ASP A 370 -18.87 4.08 5.67
N GLU A 371 -20.04 3.46 5.67
CA GLU A 371 -20.80 3.15 6.89
C GLU A 371 -20.07 2.13 7.78
N ASN A 372 -19.61 1.03 7.18
CA ASN A 372 -18.84 0.01 7.89
C ASN A 372 -17.55 0.61 8.47
N LEU A 373 -16.88 1.50 7.75
CA LEU A 373 -15.67 2.17 8.25
C LEU A 373 -15.94 3.07 9.46
N LYS A 374 -17.10 3.74 9.50
CA LYS A 374 -17.53 4.55 10.66
C LYS A 374 -17.76 3.68 11.89
N GLU A 375 -18.42 2.53 11.72
CA GLU A 375 -18.70 1.60 12.82
C GLU A 375 -17.43 1.00 13.44
N LEU A 376 -16.38 0.83 12.63
CA LEU A 376 -15.17 0.11 13.02
C LEU A 376 -14.19 0.92 13.89
N LYS A 377 -14.49 2.18 14.22
CA LYS A 377 -13.61 3.10 15.00
C LYS A 377 -12.14 3.05 14.55
N ILE A 378 -11.90 2.87 13.26
CA ILE A 378 -10.57 2.98 12.64
C ILE A 378 -10.00 4.40 12.82
N SER A 379 -10.83 5.33 13.30
CA SER A 379 -10.71 6.77 13.23
C SER A 379 -9.69 7.44 14.13
N ASP A 380 -9.46 6.94 15.34
CA ASP A 380 -8.79 7.79 16.33
C ASP A 380 -7.25 7.76 16.19
N SER A 381 -6.71 6.80 15.43
CA SER A 381 -5.25 6.65 15.24
C SER A 381 -4.78 6.45 13.80
N ALA A 382 -5.68 6.22 12.84
CA ALA A 382 -5.25 6.00 11.45
C ALA A 382 -4.72 7.29 10.82
N GLY A 383 -5.48 8.40 10.89
CA GLY A 383 -5.05 9.68 10.31
C GLY A 383 -3.69 10.15 10.85
N SER A 384 -3.49 10.11 12.17
CA SER A 384 -2.22 10.48 12.79
C SER A 384 -1.07 9.56 12.38
N LEU A 385 -1.31 8.25 12.30
CA LEU A 385 -0.33 7.27 11.82
C LEU A 385 0.09 7.56 10.37
N PHE A 386 -0.87 7.82 9.46
CA PHE A 386 -0.55 8.19 8.07
C PHE A 386 0.36 9.42 8.04
N PHE A 387 -0.02 10.50 8.72
CA PHE A 387 0.77 11.76 8.70
C PHE A 387 2.14 11.61 9.36
N ASN A 388 2.26 10.87 10.46
CA ASN A 388 3.57 10.59 11.08
C ASN A 388 4.50 9.86 10.10
N MET A 389 4.00 8.82 9.42
CA MET A 389 4.78 8.09 8.42
C MET A 389 5.18 8.98 7.23
N PHE A 390 4.30 9.88 6.80
CA PHE A 390 4.60 10.84 5.74
C PHE A 390 5.66 11.85 6.14
N GLU A 391 5.55 12.42 7.35
CA GLU A 391 6.50 13.39 7.87
C GLU A 391 7.88 12.74 8.00
N GLU A 392 7.96 11.53 8.57
CA GLU A 392 9.21 10.76 8.62
C GLU A 392 9.78 10.47 7.23
N ALA A 393 8.94 10.00 6.28
CA ALA A 393 9.38 9.76 4.92
C ALA A 393 9.88 11.05 4.25
N TRP A 394 9.23 12.18 4.51
CA TRP A 394 9.55 13.49 3.94
C TRP A 394 10.88 14.03 4.44
N GLN A 395 11.17 13.86 5.74
CA GLN A 395 12.45 14.25 6.32
C GLN A 395 13.60 13.33 5.89
N ASN A 396 13.32 12.07 5.53
CA ASN A 396 14.34 11.15 5.06
C ASN A 396 14.91 11.57 3.68
N PRO A 397 16.25 11.61 3.50
CA PRO A 397 16.88 11.96 2.22
C PRO A 397 16.40 11.10 1.04
N SER A 398 16.10 9.82 1.28
CA SER A 398 15.62 8.89 0.25
C SER A 398 14.13 9.04 -0.08
N LYS A 399 13.40 9.91 0.63
CA LYS A 399 11.94 10.09 0.49
C LYS A 399 11.15 8.79 0.67
N LYS A 400 11.61 7.94 1.58
CA LYS A 400 11.00 6.65 1.94
C LYS A 400 10.82 6.53 3.45
N PHE A 401 9.75 5.87 3.88
CA PHE A 401 9.58 5.35 5.24
C PHE A 401 9.80 3.83 5.21
N LYS A 402 10.88 3.31 5.80
CA LYS A 402 11.16 1.86 5.89
C LYS A 402 10.93 1.12 4.55
N GLN A 403 11.61 1.61 3.49
CA GLN A 403 11.47 1.22 2.08
C GLN A 403 10.15 1.57 1.36
N ILE A 404 9.14 2.10 2.04
CA ILE A 404 7.89 2.56 1.41
C ILE A 404 8.10 3.96 0.81
N PRO A 405 8.01 4.14 -0.52
CA PRO A 405 8.12 5.47 -1.13
C PRO A 405 6.96 6.38 -0.71
N ILE A 406 7.22 7.69 -0.60
CA ILE A 406 6.16 8.69 -0.36
C ILE A 406 5.02 8.54 -1.35
N LEU A 407 5.31 8.26 -2.62
CA LEU A 407 4.27 8.11 -3.64
C LEU A 407 3.27 6.98 -3.32
N LEU A 408 3.74 5.87 -2.74
CA LEU A 408 2.86 4.77 -2.33
C LEU A 408 2.01 5.19 -1.12
N LEU A 409 2.60 5.87 -0.14
CA LEU A 409 1.84 6.44 0.98
C LEU A 409 0.76 7.40 0.45
N LEU A 410 1.09 8.28 -0.51
CA LEU A 410 0.15 9.22 -1.13
C LEU A 410 -0.97 8.52 -1.89
N LYS A 411 -0.68 7.41 -2.59
CA LYS A 411 -1.70 6.57 -3.21
C LYS A 411 -2.66 5.98 -2.18
N CYS A 412 -2.13 5.48 -1.06
CA CYS A 412 -2.96 5.01 0.05
C CYS A 412 -3.82 6.16 0.60
N LEU A 413 -3.23 7.33 0.83
CA LEU A 413 -3.93 8.52 1.33
C LEU A 413 -5.05 8.98 0.40
N LEU A 414 -4.82 8.99 -0.91
CA LEU A 414 -5.83 9.35 -1.92
C LEU A 414 -7.05 8.44 -1.87
N ASN A 415 -6.86 7.17 -1.57
CA ASN A 415 -7.96 6.23 -1.52
C ASN A 415 -8.80 6.43 -0.27
N VAL A 416 -8.16 6.62 0.88
CA VAL A 416 -8.87 6.89 2.13
C VAL A 416 -9.43 8.32 2.20
N SER A 417 -8.85 9.29 1.49
CA SER A 417 -9.34 10.68 1.47
C SER A 417 -10.69 10.84 0.77
N LYS A 418 -11.14 9.82 0.02
CA LYS A 418 -12.45 9.77 -0.63
C LYS A 418 -13.58 9.34 0.32
N ILE A 419 -13.23 8.94 1.54
CA ILE A 419 -14.12 8.41 2.56
C ILE A 419 -14.44 9.52 3.55
N ASP A 420 -15.73 9.85 3.71
CA ASP A 420 -16.14 11.05 4.46
C ASP A 420 -15.69 11.02 5.93
N ALA A 421 -15.71 9.82 6.55
CA ALA A 421 -15.27 9.61 7.93
C ALA A 421 -13.79 9.93 8.14
N PHE A 422 -12.96 9.65 7.13
CA PHE A 422 -11.51 9.91 7.18
C PHE A 422 -11.21 11.39 6.89
N GLN A 423 -11.98 12.03 6.02
CA GLN A 423 -11.88 13.49 5.80
C GLN A 423 -12.08 14.26 7.11
N GLN A 424 -13.07 13.88 7.92
CA GLN A 424 -13.30 14.53 9.21
C GLN A 424 -12.10 14.40 10.16
N GLN A 425 -11.47 13.22 10.25
CA GLN A 425 -10.27 13.03 11.06
C GLN A 425 -9.12 13.93 10.61
N ILE A 426 -8.89 14.05 9.31
CA ILE A 426 -7.84 14.92 8.77
C ILE A 426 -8.11 16.37 9.15
N ALA A 427 -9.38 16.79 9.08
CA ALA A 427 -9.78 18.12 9.53
C ALA A 427 -9.43 18.33 11.01
N ASP A 428 -9.73 17.35 11.87
CA ASP A 428 -9.50 17.43 13.31
C ASP A 428 -7.99 17.43 13.66
N ILE A 429 -7.15 16.72 12.90
CA ILE A 429 -5.68 16.68 13.09
C ILE A 429 -5.02 17.99 12.60
N ASN A 430 -5.69 18.76 11.74
CA ASN A 430 -5.23 20.05 11.21
C ASN A 430 -3.86 20.00 10.49
N LYS A 431 -3.64 18.95 9.69
CA LYS A 431 -2.39 18.73 8.91
C LYS A 431 -2.51 19.07 7.42
N VAL A 432 -3.59 19.75 7.02
CA VAL A 432 -3.80 20.16 5.61
C VAL A 432 -2.70 21.10 5.13
N SER A 433 -2.14 21.93 6.02
CA SER A 433 -1.00 22.81 5.72
C SER A 433 0.25 22.05 5.24
N PHE A 434 0.54 20.88 5.82
CA PHE A 434 1.64 20.03 5.38
C PHE A 434 1.45 19.55 3.95
N LEU A 435 0.23 19.10 3.59
CA LEU A 435 -0.08 18.70 2.21
C LEU A 435 0.10 19.86 1.22
N ILE A 436 -0.28 21.08 1.61
CA ILE A 436 -0.06 22.28 0.79
C ILE A 436 1.43 22.53 0.56
N GLU A 437 2.28 22.35 1.57
CA GLU A 437 3.73 22.55 1.47
C GLU A 437 4.37 21.62 0.44
N ILE A 438 3.96 20.34 0.44
CA ILE A 438 4.60 19.31 -0.39
C ILE A 438 3.92 19.10 -1.76
N CYS A 439 2.81 19.79 -2.04
CA CYS A 439 2.02 19.58 -3.27
C CYS A 439 2.78 19.89 -4.57
N ASP A 440 3.79 20.77 -4.53
CA ASP A 440 4.63 21.10 -5.69
C ASP A 440 5.53 19.93 -6.13
N GLN A 441 5.96 19.11 -5.18
CA GLN A 441 6.82 17.96 -5.48
C GLN A 441 6.01 16.73 -5.90
N TYR A 442 4.74 16.65 -5.49
CA TYR A 442 3.88 15.49 -5.75
C TYR A 442 2.51 15.90 -6.30
N PRO A 443 2.31 15.87 -7.63
CA PRO A 443 1.05 16.25 -8.28
C PRO A 443 -0.19 15.51 -7.79
N ILE A 444 -0.05 14.25 -7.33
CA ILE A 444 -1.15 13.45 -6.75
C ILE A 444 -1.83 14.15 -5.57
N ILE A 445 -1.13 15.04 -4.87
CA ILE A 445 -1.65 15.77 -3.72
C ILE A 445 -2.78 16.72 -4.11
N TYR A 446 -2.79 17.26 -5.32
CA TYR A 446 -3.92 18.07 -5.79
C TYR A 446 -5.22 17.24 -5.86
N ASP A 447 -5.15 15.97 -6.26
CA ASP A 447 -6.31 15.07 -6.25
C ASP A 447 -6.73 14.71 -4.82
N ILE A 448 -5.76 14.54 -3.91
CA ILE A 448 -6.03 14.32 -2.47
C ILE A 448 -6.72 15.55 -1.87
N LEU A 449 -6.19 16.75 -2.08
CA LEU A 449 -6.76 18.00 -1.58
C LEU A 449 -8.16 18.25 -2.16
N TRP A 450 -8.41 17.86 -3.40
CA TRP A 450 -9.75 17.92 -3.98
C TRP A 450 -10.71 16.91 -3.33
N ALA A 451 -10.28 15.67 -3.13
CA ALA A 451 -11.08 14.69 -2.41
C ALA A 451 -11.41 15.17 -0.99
N LEU A 452 -10.43 15.75 -0.29
CA LEU A 452 -10.58 16.29 1.06
C LEU A 452 -11.49 17.54 1.11
N SER A 453 -11.51 18.37 0.06
CA SER A 453 -12.28 19.63 0.05
C SER A 453 -13.80 19.42 -0.03
N PHE A 454 -14.29 18.19 -0.13
CA PHE A 454 -15.71 17.89 0.08
C PHE A 454 -16.14 18.00 1.56
N ASN A 455 -15.19 18.03 2.51
CA ASN A 455 -15.46 18.27 3.93
C ASN A 455 -15.41 19.77 4.28
N HIS A 456 -16.45 20.26 4.98
CA HIS A 456 -16.59 21.68 5.31
C HIS A 456 -15.43 22.26 6.15
N ASN A 457 -14.97 21.54 7.19
CA ASN A 457 -13.88 22.01 8.05
C ASN A 457 -12.57 22.12 7.26
N ILE A 458 -12.32 21.19 6.33
CA ILE A 458 -11.16 21.27 5.43
C ILE A 458 -11.29 22.45 4.47
N GLN A 459 -12.49 22.76 3.96
CA GLN A 459 -12.67 23.95 3.13
C GLN A 459 -12.28 25.23 3.87
N GLU A 460 -12.66 25.37 5.15
CA GLU A 460 -12.26 26.51 5.98
C GLU A 460 -10.74 26.58 6.14
N GLN A 461 -10.08 25.45 6.43
CA GLN A 461 -8.61 25.38 6.51
C GLN A 461 -7.95 25.78 5.20
N LEU A 462 -8.44 25.31 4.05
CA LEU A 462 -7.92 25.69 2.72
C LEU A 462 -8.14 27.18 2.42
N ARG A 463 -9.33 27.73 2.69
CA ARG A 463 -9.64 29.16 2.49
C ARG A 463 -8.77 30.07 3.36
N SER A 464 -8.38 29.61 4.55
CA SER A 464 -7.49 30.37 5.45
C SER A 464 -6.09 30.57 4.87
N ASN A 465 -5.65 29.70 3.95
CA ASN A 465 -4.33 29.76 3.31
C ASN A 465 -4.38 30.60 2.03
N THR A 466 -4.20 31.92 2.17
CA THR A 466 -4.29 32.88 1.06
C THR A 466 -3.26 32.65 -0.05
N SER A 467 -2.05 32.18 0.30
CA SER A 467 -1.01 31.90 -0.70
C SER A 467 -1.38 30.69 -1.56
N PHE A 468 -1.96 29.65 -0.96
CA PHE A 468 -2.46 28.49 -1.69
C PHE A 468 -3.62 28.83 -2.62
N ILE A 469 -4.60 29.63 -2.16
CA ILE A 469 -5.71 30.09 -3.02
C ILE A 469 -5.19 30.88 -4.21
N THR A 470 -4.29 31.84 -3.97
CA THR A 470 -3.67 32.64 -5.04
C THR A 470 -2.95 31.74 -6.06
N LYS A 471 -2.24 30.72 -5.57
CA LYS A 471 -1.56 29.73 -6.42
C LYS A 471 -2.54 28.93 -7.28
N LEU A 472 -3.67 28.47 -6.73
CA LEU A 472 -4.69 27.75 -7.49
C LEU A 472 -5.33 28.63 -8.58
N THR A 473 -5.55 29.92 -8.28
CA THR A 473 -6.14 30.87 -9.22
C THR A 473 -5.19 31.24 -10.37
N TYR A 474 -3.89 31.37 -10.09
CA TYR A 474 -2.89 31.84 -11.05
C TYR A 474 -1.86 30.76 -11.43
N LEU A 475 -2.33 29.57 -11.83
CA LEU A 475 -1.44 28.53 -12.32
C LEU A 475 -0.76 28.92 -13.65
N PRO A 476 0.56 28.68 -13.79
CA PRO A 476 1.29 28.92 -15.03
C PRO A 476 0.65 28.24 -16.23
N LYS A 477 0.77 28.82 -17.44
CA LYS A 477 0.23 28.20 -18.68
C LYS A 477 0.83 26.83 -18.98
N GLU A 478 2.10 26.64 -18.62
CA GLU A 478 2.87 25.40 -18.80
C GLU A 478 2.55 24.32 -17.77
N CYS A 479 1.70 24.61 -16.77
CA CYS A 479 1.32 23.66 -15.73
C CYS A 479 0.59 22.44 -16.32
N ASP A 480 0.88 21.26 -15.77
CA ASP A 480 0.26 19.99 -16.13
C ASP A 480 -1.28 20.11 -16.17
N ASN A 481 -1.88 19.61 -17.24
CA ASN A 481 -3.33 19.63 -17.42
C ASN A 481 -4.08 18.95 -16.27
N GLN A 482 -3.57 17.85 -15.69
CA GLN A 482 -4.21 17.19 -14.54
C GLN A 482 -4.22 18.09 -13.31
N ILE A 483 -3.09 18.72 -12.98
CA ILE A 483 -3.01 19.67 -11.85
C ILE A 483 -4.00 20.81 -12.04
N ARG A 484 -4.08 21.35 -13.26
CA ARG A 484 -5.04 22.40 -13.61
C ARG A 484 -6.47 21.94 -13.38
N LYS A 485 -6.84 20.75 -13.84
CA LYS A 485 -8.18 20.20 -13.66
C LYS A 485 -8.52 19.99 -12.17
N PHE A 486 -7.61 19.41 -11.40
CA PHE A 486 -7.79 19.24 -9.95
C PHE A 486 -7.92 20.59 -9.23
N SER A 487 -7.16 21.58 -9.65
CA SER A 487 -7.23 22.94 -9.07
C SER A 487 -8.56 23.61 -9.31
N TYR A 488 -9.17 23.45 -10.49
CA TYR A 488 -10.54 23.89 -10.74
C TYR A 488 -11.54 23.17 -9.83
N GLY A 489 -11.38 21.87 -9.63
CA GLY A 489 -12.22 21.10 -8.70
C GLY A 489 -12.10 21.56 -7.24
N ILE A 490 -10.88 21.89 -6.79
CA ILE A 490 -10.66 22.46 -5.45
C ILE A 490 -11.34 23.81 -5.35
N LEU A 491 -11.05 24.74 -6.27
CA LEU A 491 -11.64 26.09 -6.26
C LEU A 491 -13.17 26.03 -6.27
N TRP A 492 -13.74 25.15 -7.10
CA TRP A 492 -15.16 24.87 -7.12
C TRP A 492 -15.70 24.51 -5.73
N ASN A 493 -15.13 23.49 -5.08
CA ASN A 493 -15.57 23.12 -3.72
C ASN A 493 -15.38 24.25 -2.68
N LEU A 494 -14.49 25.21 -2.92
CA LEU A 494 -14.25 26.35 -2.05
C LEU A 494 -15.19 27.54 -2.34
N GLU A 495 -15.90 27.58 -3.46
CA GLU A 495 -16.91 28.59 -3.75
C GLU A 495 -18.18 28.35 -2.94
N ILE A 496 -18.78 29.41 -2.37
CA ILE A 496 -19.92 29.27 -1.44
C ILE A 496 -21.25 29.20 -2.20
N ASN A 497 -21.42 29.94 -3.30
CA ASN A 497 -22.74 30.10 -3.94
C ASN A 497 -22.82 29.70 -5.43
N HIS A 498 -21.70 29.40 -6.09
CA HIS A 498 -21.64 29.13 -7.54
C HIS A 498 -22.55 30.05 -8.38
N GLU A 499 -22.67 31.32 -7.97
CA GLU A 499 -23.64 32.29 -8.50
C GLU A 499 -23.25 32.75 -9.90
N ASN A 500 -21.94 32.82 -10.19
CA ASN A 500 -21.41 33.27 -11.48
C ASN A 500 -21.78 32.35 -12.65
N SER A 501 -22.05 31.06 -12.42
CA SER A 501 -22.46 30.13 -13.50
C SER A 501 -23.88 30.38 -14.01
N ARG A 502 -24.77 30.97 -13.19
CA ARG A 502 -26.13 31.35 -13.63
C ARG A 502 -26.13 32.44 -14.69
N THR A 503 -25.11 33.30 -14.70
CA THR A 503 -25.11 34.54 -15.48
C THR A 503 -24.91 34.33 -16.98
N LEU A 504 -24.54 33.12 -17.43
CA LEU A 504 -24.27 32.81 -18.84
C LEU A 504 -25.48 32.25 -19.61
N VAL A 505 -26.60 31.92 -18.95
CA VAL A 505 -27.78 31.34 -19.60
C VAL A 505 -28.98 32.26 -19.48
N ILE A 506 -29.06 33.24 -20.38
CA ILE A 506 -30.20 34.19 -20.49
C ILE A 506 -31.37 33.58 -21.28
N ASN A 507 -31.19 32.41 -21.91
CA ASN A 507 -32.25 31.68 -22.62
C ASN A 507 -32.81 30.53 -21.77
N ASN A 508 -34.11 30.59 -21.44
CA ASN A 508 -34.84 29.57 -20.66
C ASN A 508 -35.02 28.22 -21.36
N GLU A 509 -34.53 28.04 -22.60
CA GLU A 509 -34.68 26.77 -23.33
C GLU A 509 -33.54 25.81 -22.99
N LYS A 510 -33.92 24.66 -22.42
CA LYS A 510 -33.02 23.54 -22.14
C LYS A 510 -32.58 22.89 -23.45
N THR A 511 -31.27 22.85 -23.69
CA THR A 511 -30.70 22.33 -24.93
C THR A 511 -30.70 20.80 -24.96
N PHE A 512 -30.64 20.16 -23.79
CA PHE A 512 -30.61 18.70 -23.66
C PHE A 512 -31.76 18.20 -22.80
N ASP A 513 -32.30 17.04 -23.17
CA ASP A 513 -33.30 16.35 -22.36
C ASP A 513 -32.62 15.56 -21.24
N ILE A 514 -31.45 15.00 -21.53
CA ILE A 514 -30.73 14.11 -20.62
C ILE A 514 -29.23 14.41 -20.66
N MET A 515 -28.59 14.53 -19.50
CA MET A 515 -27.15 14.41 -19.36
C MET A 515 -26.81 13.07 -18.71
N ILE A 516 -25.83 12.34 -19.26
CA ILE A 516 -25.32 11.10 -18.68
C ILE A 516 -24.04 11.41 -17.90
N SER A 517 -24.12 11.30 -16.57
CA SER A 517 -22.99 11.35 -15.66
C SER A 517 -22.50 9.93 -15.39
N TYR A 518 -21.23 9.65 -15.71
CA TYR A 518 -20.65 8.30 -15.63
C TYR A 518 -19.14 8.31 -15.32
N SER A 519 -18.63 7.19 -14.82
CA SER A 519 -17.18 7.00 -14.71
C SER A 519 -16.59 6.57 -16.04
N HIS A 520 -15.42 7.08 -16.43
CA HIS A 520 -14.76 6.68 -17.68
C HIS A 520 -14.53 5.16 -17.82
N GLN A 521 -14.46 4.42 -16.71
CA GLN A 521 -14.37 2.95 -16.75
C GLN A 521 -15.63 2.29 -17.34
N ASP A 522 -16.78 2.97 -17.26
CA ASP A 522 -18.06 2.51 -17.77
C ASP A 522 -18.36 3.05 -19.20
N LYS A 523 -17.37 3.67 -19.88
CA LYS A 523 -17.54 4.35 -21.19
C LYS A 523 -18.20 3.48 -22.25
N ILE A 524 -17.83 2.20 -22.34
CA ILE A 524 -18.39 1.27 -23.34
C ILE A 524 -19.90 1.09 -23.12
N PHE A 525 -20.31 0.89 -21.87
CA PHE A 525 -21.72 0.72 -21.52
C PHE A 525 -22.49 2.03 -21.75
N CYS A 526 -21.96 3.15 -21.26
CA CYS A 526 -22.60 4.45 -21.36
C CYS A 526 -22.71 4.94 -22.81
N LYS A 527 -21.78 4.54 -23.70
CA LYS A 527 -21.88 4.78 -25.14
C LYS A 527 -23.08 4.05 -25.75
N LYS A 528 -23.26 2.77 -25.42
CA LYS A 528 -24.42 1.99 -25.87
C LYS A 528 -25.75 2.58 -25.36
N LEU A 529 -25.77 3.02 -24.10
CA LEU A 529 -26.92 3.70 -23.51
C LEU A 529 -27.24 5.02 -24.24
N TYR A 530 -26.22 5.82 -24.52
CA TYR A 530 -26.32 7.07 -25.27
C TYR A 530 -26.92 6.84 -26.67
N ASP A 531 -26.37 5.89 -27.43
CA ASP A 531 -26.83 5.61 -28.80
C ASP A 531 -28.30 5.17 -28.81
N GLU A 532 -28.72 4.35 -27.84
CA GLU A 532 -30.12 3.93 -27.72
C GLU A 532 -31.07 5.08 -27.36
N LEU A 533 -30.68 5.96 -26.43
CA LEU A 533 -31.50 7.13 -26.05
C LEU A 533 -31.65 8.13 -27.21
N ILE A 534 -30.60 8.33 -28.01
CA ILE A 534 -30.64 9.14 -29.24
C ILE A 534 -31.59 8.50 -30.27
N ASN A 535 -31.50 7.18 -30.48
CA ASN A 535 -32.39 6.47 -31.40
C ASN A 535 -33.88 6.58 -31.00
N ILE A 536 -34.16 6.68 -29.69
CA ILE A 536 -35.52 6.90 -29.16
C ILE A 536 -35.99 8.35 -29.35
N GLY A 537 -35.09 9.29 -29.64
CA GLY A 537 -35.40 10.69 -29.95
C GLY A 537 -35.09 11.68 -28.82
N TYR A 538 -34.35 11.29 -27.78
CA TYR A 538 -33.90 12.23 -26.74
C TYR A 538 -32.68 13.03 -27.21
N ARG A 539 -32.60 14.31 -26.84
CA ARG A 539 -31.37 15.10 -26.95
C ARG A 539 -30.48 14.79 -25.76
N VAL A 540 -29.45 13.99 -25.97
CA VAL A 540 -28.57 13.51 -24.89
C VAL A 540 -27.22 14.21 -24.94
N TRP A 541 -26.75 14.62 -23.78
CA TRP A 541 -25.39 15.10 -23.56
C TRP A 541 -24.57 14.08 -22.77
N ILE A 542 -23.32 13.86 -23.18
CA ILE A 542 -22.35 12.99 -22.50
C ILE A 542 -20.93 13.44 -22.87
N ASP A 543 -20.02 13.45 -21.90
CA ASP A 543 -18.61 13.72 -22.17
C ASP A 543 -17.87 12.43 -22.56
N PHE A 544 -17.52 12.29 -23.85
CA PHE A 544 -16.71 11.17 -24.33
C PHE A 544 -15.21 11.44 -24.30
N ASP A 545 -14.78 12.70 -24.39
CA ASP A 545 -13.42 13.08 -24.77
C ASP A 545 -12.63 13.78 -23.66
N GLN A 546 -13.16 13.78 -22.43
CA GLN A 546 -12.65 14.53 -21.28
C GLN A 546 -12.59 16.02 -21.62
N MET A 547 -13.54 16.78 -21.10
CA MET A 547 -13.58 18.24 -21.28
C MET A 547 -12.19 18.90 -21.21
N HIS A 548 -11.93 19.78 -22.18
CA HIS A 548 -10.74 20.62 -22.26
C HIS A 548 -11.13 22.04 -21.81
N GLY A 549 -10.24 22.72 -21.06
CA GLY A 549 -10.52 24.05 -20.50
C GLY A 549 -11.01 23.99 -19.05
N ASN A 550 -11.85 24.95 -18.62
CA ASN A 550 -12.43 24.92 -17.27
C ASN A 550 -13.54 23.87 -17.20
N ILE A 551 -13.17 22.65 -16.82
CA ILE A 551 -14.07 21.49 -16.76
C ILE A 551 -15.27 21.76 -15.84
N MET A 552 -15.06 22.48 -14.73
CA MET A 552 -16.13 22.73 -13.77
C MET A 552 -17.21 23.64 -14.34
N ASP A 553 -16.84 24.65 -15.14
CA ASP A 553 -17.82 25.54 -15.80
C ASP A 553 -18.61 24.80 -16.88
N ALA A 554 -17.92 24.00 -17.71
CA ALA A 554 -18.57 23.24 -18.77
C ALA A 554 -19.47 22.11 -18.21
N MET A 555 -19.04 21.47 -17.11
CA MET A 555 -19.85 20.57 -16.29
C MET A 555 -21.11 21.27 -15.77
N ALA A 556 -20.96 22.45 -15.17
CA ALA A 556 -22.07 23.24 -14.64
C ALA A 556 -23.07 23.62 -15.74
N GLN A 557 -22.56 24.08 -16.89
CA GLN A 557 -23.36 24.42 -18.05
C GLN A 557 -24.15 23.21 -18.57
N ALA A 558 -23.51 22.04 -18.73
CA ALA A 558 -24.18 20.82 -19.18
C ALA A 558 -25.31 20.39 -18.24
N ILE A 559 -25.07 20.48 -16.93
CA ILE A 559 -26.07 20.20 -15.90
C ILE A 559 -27.23 21.20 -16.00
N GLU A 560 -26.95 22.51 -15.99
CA GLU A 560 -27.98 23.55 -16.07
C GLU A 560 -28.73 23.57 -17.41
N GLN A 561 -28.16 23.04 -18.48
CA GLN A 561 -28.80 22.93 -19.79
C GLN A 561 -29.61 21.63 -19.99
N SER A 562 -29.56 20.70 -19.02
CA SER A 562 -30.26 19.43 -19.07
C SER A 562 -31.53 19.43 -18.22
N ASN A 563 -32.53 18.63 -18.62
CA ASN A 563 -33.74 18.39 -17.83
C ASN A 563 -33.56 17.27 -16.79
N ILE A 564 -32.84 16.22 -17.16
CA ILE A 564 -32.62 15.03 -16.34
C ILE A 564 -31.12 14.71 -16.33
N ILE A 565 -30.59 14.35 -15.16
CA ILE A 565 -29.25 13.79 -15.02
C ILE A 565 -29.37 12.29 -14.74
N LEU A 566 -28.81 11.48 -15.63
CA LEU A 566 -28.62 10.04 -15.41
C LEU A 566 -27.33 9.80 -14.66
N ILE A 567 -27.43 9.28 -13.44
CA ILE A 567 -26.28 8.89 -12.61
C ILE A 567 -26.00 7.41 -12.83
N CYS A 568 -24.90 7.12 -13.54
CA CYS A 568 -24.44 5.77 -13.83
C CYS A 568 -23.61 5.23 -12.66
N MET A 569 -24.28 4.55 -11.72
CA MET A 569 -23.69 4.08 -10.48
C MET A 569 -22.78 2.86 -10.69
N SER A 570 -21.54 3.03 -10.26
CA SER A 570 -20.49 2.02 -10.10
C SER A 570 -19.58 2.45 -8.95
N GLU A 571 -18.71 1.54 -8.48
CA GLU A 571 -17.68 1.88 -7.49
C GLU A 571 -16.79 3.02 -7.97
N GLN A 572 -16.46 3.01 -9.26
CA GLN A 572 -15.58 3.99 -9.88
C GLN A 572 -16.27 5.35 -10.03
N TYR A 573 -17.60 5.35 -10.20
CA TYR A 573 -18.40 6.56 -10.12
C TYR A 573 -18.33 7.15 -8.71
N ARG A 574 -18.58 6.34 -7.67
CA ARG A 574 -18.53 6.78 -6.27
C ARG A 574 -17.17 7.37 -5.86
N ARG A 575 -16.08 6.82 -6.41
CA ARG A 575 -14.70 7.26 -6.10
C ARG A 575 -14.19 8.40 -6.98
N SER A 576 -14.97 8.87 -7.94
CA SER A 576 -14.57 9.95 -8.84
C SER A 576 -14.94 11.31 -8.23
N ASN A 577 -13.94 12.15 -8.01
CA ASN A 577 -14.15 13.52 -7.54
C ASN A 577 -15.00 14.34 -8.53
N TYR A 578 -14.83 14.11 -9.85
CA TYR A 578 -15.69 14.71 -10.88
C TYR A 578 -17.15 14.28 -10.74
N CYS A 579 -17.40 12.97 -10.66
CA CYS A 579 -18.76 12.44 -10.56
C CYS A 579 -19.44 12.89 -9.26
N ARG A 580 -18.69 12.96 -8.16
CA ARG A 580 -19.17 13.52 -6.88
C ARG A 580 -19.54 15.00 -7.02
N ALA A 581 -18.72 15.81 -7.69
CA ALA A 581 -19.02 17.21 -7.93
C ALA A 581 -20.25 17.41 -8.83
N GLU A 582 -20.35 16.65 -9.92
CA GLU A 582 -21.51 16.63 -10.83
C GLU A 582 -22.81 16.30 -10.09
N ALA A 583 -22.81 15.19 -9.35
CA ALA A 583 -23.99 14.72 -8.63
C ALA A 583 -24.41 15.73 -7.54
N ASN A 584 -23.45 16.24 -6.76
CA ASN A 584 -23.73 17.27 -5.75
C ASN A 584 -24.31 18.54 -6.37
N TYR A 585 -23.75 19.00 -7.50
CA TYR A 585 -24.23 20.20 -8.16
C TYR A 585 -25.64 20.03 -8.75
N ALA A 586 -25.89 18.91 -9.43
CA ALA A 586 -27.23 18.56 -9.93
C ALA A 586 -28.26 18.52 -8.80
N PHE A 587 -27.89 17.93 -7.65
CA PHE A 587 -28.72 17.87 -6.46
C PHE A 587 -29.00 19.28 -5.89
N GLN A 588 -27.96 20.11 -5.74
CA GLN A 588 -28.10 21.50 -5.27
C GLN A 588 -28.98 22.35 -6.19
N ARG A 589 -28.87 22.16 -7.51
CA ARG A 589 -29.70 22.82 -8.52
C ARG A 589 -31.11 22.22 -8.65
N ARG A 590 -31.42 21.16 -7.90
CA ARG A 590 -32.72 20.45 -7.91
C ARG A 590 -33.11 19.95 -9.30
N ILE A 591 -32.11 19.54 -10.10
CA ILE A 591 -32.38 18.92 -11.39
C ILE A 591 -32.80 17.47 -11.14
N LYS A 592 -33.72 16.93 -11.95
CA LYS A 592 -34.18 15.55 -11.77
C LYS A 592 -33.01 14.58 -11.96
N ILE A 593 -32.77 13.74 -10.95
CA ILE A 593 -31.76 12.69 -10.98
C ILE A 593 -32.44 11.34 -11.18
N VAL A 594 -31.93 10.53 -12.11
CA VAL A 594 -32.36 9.14 -12.32
C VAL A 594 -31.14 8.24 -12.16
N PRO A 595 -31.02 7.50 -11.05
CA PRO A 595 -29.91 6.59 -10.84
C PRO A 595 -30.07 5.30 -11.66
N ILE A 596 -28.97 4.83 -12.25
CA ILE A 596 -28.91 3.53 -12.92
C ILE A 596 -27.74 2.72 -12.38
N LEU A 597 -27.94 1.43 -12.12
CA LEU A 597 -26.89 0.55 -11.61
C LEU A 597 -26.23 -0.20 -12.77
N LEU A 598 -24.93 0.03 -12.97
CA LEU A 598 -24.14 -0.58 -14.06
C LEU A 598 -23.23 -1.72 -13.60
N GLN A 599 -22.82 -1.71 -12.34
CA GLN A 599 -21.85 -2.68 -11.81
C GLN A 599 -22.55 -3.78 -11.00
N GLN A 600 -22.29 -5.04 -11.37
CA GLN A 600 -22.83 -6.20 -10.66
C GLN A 600 -22.31 -6.24 -9.21
N HIS A 601 -23.18 -6.62 -8.27
CA HIS A 601 -22.88 -6.69 -6.83
C HIS A 601 -22.49 -5.36 -6.16
N TYR A 602 -22.56 -4.24 -6.88
CA TYR A 602 -22.37 -2.91 -6.30
C TYR A 602 -23.64 -2.45 -5.58
N LYS A 603 -23.45 -1.83 -4.41
CA LYS A 603 -24.49 -1.11 -3.69
C LYS A 603 -23.96 0.29 -3.38
N PRO A 604 -24.73 1.35 -3.66
CA PRO A 604 -24.31 2.69 -3.29
C PRO A 604 -24.18 2.80 -1.77
N ASP A 605 -23.18 3.55 -1.33
CA ASP A 605 -22.84 3.84 0.06
C ASP A 605 -22.28 5.28 0.18
N GLY A 606 -22.02 5.73 1.41
CA GLY A 606 -21.46 7.05 1.68
C GLY A 606 -22.28 8.19 1.06
N TRP A 607 -21.59 9.20 0.52
CA TRP A 607 -22.21 10.37 -0.12
C TRP A 607 -23.20 10.01 -1.23
N LEU A 608 -22.92 8.95 -2.01
CA LEU A 608 -23.75 8.57 -3.15
C LEU A 608 -25.07 7.97 -2.67
N LEU A 609 -25.03 7.13 -1.62
CA LEU A 609 -26.25 6.57 -1.01
C LEU A 609 -27.15 7.68 -0.48
N PHE A 610 -26.61 8.66 0.25
CA PHE A 610 -27.42 9.78 0.75
C PHE A 610 -28.14 10.51 -0.38
N LEU A 611 -27.45 10.72 -1.51
CA LEU A 611 -27.99 11.42 -2.67
C LEU A 611 -29.09 10.62 -3.39
N VAL A 612 -28.93 9.31 -3.54
CA VAL A 612 -29.85 8.46 -4.34
C VAL A 612 -30.85 7.65 -3.52
N SER A 613 -30.75 7.64 -2.18
CA SER A 613 -31.50 6.75 -1.28
C SER A 613 -33.03 6.80 -1.46
N GLN A 614 -33.58 7.95 -1.83
CA GLN A 614 -35.02 8.17 -2.01
C GLN A 614 -35.48 8.00 -3.47
N LEU A 615 -34.56 7.66 -4.38
CA LEU A 615 -34.82 7.58 -5.81
C LEU A 615 -34.99 6.12 -6.25
N ILE A 616 -35.82 5.92 -7.26
CA ILE A 616 -35.98 4.62 -7.91
C ILE A 616 -34.80 4.42 -8.87
N TYR A 617 -34.02 3.36 -8.65
CA TYR A 617 -32.92 3.00 -9.53
C TYR A 617 -33.32 1.97 -10.59
N VAL A 618 -32.77 2.13 -11.80
CA VAL A 618 -32.90 1.14 -12.87
C VAL A 618 -31.67 0.23 -12.86
N ASN A 619 -31.90 -1.07 -12.68
CA ASN A 619 -30.80 -2.03 -12.56
C ASN A 619 -30.49 -2.72 -13.90
N PHE A 620 -29.41 -2.30 -14.56
CA PHE A 620 -28.93 -2.90 -15.82
C PHE A 620 -28.12 -4.19 -15.62
N THR A 621 -27.84 -4.58 -14.37
CA THR A 621 -27.12 -5.82 -14.04
C THR A 621 -28.07 -6.99 -13.79
N LYS A 622 -29.34 -6.70 -13.48
CA LYS A 622 -30.36 -7.71 -13.14
C LYS A 622 -31.21 -8.12 -14.35
N TYR A 623 -31.37 -7.23 -15.32
CA TYR A 623 -32.24 -7.44 -16.47
C TYR A 623 -31.46 -7.32 -17.78
N GLU A 624 -31.93 -8.02 -18.81
CA GLU A 624 -31.45 -7.83 -20.18
C GLU A 624 -31.55 -6.36 -20.59
N PHE A 625 -30.57 -5.88 -21.37
CA PHE A 625 -30.42 -4.46 -21.71
C PHE A 625 -31.73 -3.85 -22.23
N SER A 626 -32.43 -4.52 -23.14
CA SER A 626 -33.69 -4.04 -23.71
C SER A 626 -34.81 -3.90 -22.67
N GLN A 627 -34.85 -4.76 -21.65
CA GLN A 627 -35.85 -4.68 -20.59
C GLN A 627 -35.52 -3.55 -19.61
N ALA A 628 -34.26 -3.42 -19.22
CA ALA A 628 -33.78 -2.31 -18.40
C ALA A 628 -34.02 -0.95 -19.10
N MET A 629 -33.80 -0.86 -20.42
CA MET A 629 -34.12 0.33 -21.22
C MET A 629 -35.60 0.70 -21.16
N LYS A 630 -36.53 -0.27 -21.24
CA LYS A 630 -37.97 0.01 -21.09
C LYS A 630 -38.30 0.58 -19.70
N MET A 631 -37.67 0.05 -18.65
CA MET A 631 -37.84 0.57 -17.29
C MET A 631 -37.29 1.99 -17.17
N LEU A 632 -36.12 2.25 -17.76
CA LEU A 632 -35.51 3.58 -17.82
C LEU A 632 -36.41 4.59 -18.54
N ILE A 633 -36.92 4.26 -19.72
CA ILE A 633 -37.83 5.14 -20.48
C ILE A 633 -39.09 5.45 -19.67
N LYS A 634 -39.62 4.47 -18.93
CA LYS A 634 -40.78 4.69 -18.06
C LYS A 634 -40.45 5.72 -16.97
N GLU A 635 -39.28 5.62 -16.35
CA GLU A 635 -38.84 6.56 -15.31
C GLU A 635 -38.56 7.97 -15.88
N LEU A 636 -37.96 8.05 -17.07
CA LEU A 636 -37.75 9.30 -17.80
C LEU A 636 -39.07 10.00 -18.16
N LYS A 637 -40.14 9.23 -18.44
CA LYS A 637 -41.47 9.76 -18.78
C LYS A 637 -42.33 10.11 -17.56
N ALA A 638 -42.20 9.36 -16.47
CA ALA A 638 -42.94 9.62 -15.22
C ALA A 638 -42.69 11.03 -14.67
N SER A 639 -41.57 11.67 -15.07
CA SER A 639 -41.19 13.04 -14.74
C SER A 639 -42.13 14.13 -15.26
N VAL A 640 -42.85 13.90 -16.36
CA VAL A 640 -43.59 14.97 -17.05
C VAL A 640 -44.92 15.31 -16.34
N ILE A 641 -45.35 14.49 -15.39
CA ILE A 641 -46.71 14.56 -14.82
C ILE A 641 -46.75 15.20 -13.41
N ASN A 642 -45.62 15.35 -12.71
CA ASN A 642 -45.61 15.80 -11.30
C ASN A 642 -45.47 17.31 -11.06
N ASP A 643 -45.29 18.14 -12.10
CA ASP A 643 -45.20 19.60 -11.93
C ASP A 643 -46.53 20.29 -11.60
N VAL A 644 -47.66 19.56 -11.59
CA VAL A 644 -48.99 20.13 -11.28
C VAL A 644 -49.37 20.05 -9.79
N CYS A 645 -48.67 19.27 -8.96
CA CYS A 645 -49.10 19.05 -7.56
C CYS A 645 -48.30 19.79 -6.47
N LEU A 646 -47.22 20.50 -6.77
CA LEU A 646 -46.41 21.20 -5.75
C LEU A 646 -46.76 22.69 -5.55
N VAL A 647 -47.70 23.26 -6.33
CA VAL A 647 -48.08 24.69 -6.23
C VAL A 647 -49.16 24.96 -5.16
N ASN A 648 -49.89 23.95 -4.67
CA ASN A 648 -51.05 24.18 -3.80
C ASN A 648 -50.86 23.95 -2.28
N VAL A 649 -49.63 23.85 -1.76
CA VAL A 649 -49.39 23.65 -0.31
C VAL A 649 -48.80 24.89 0.41
N LYS A 650 -48.61 26.03 -0.27
CA LYS A 650 -48.04 27.25 0.37
C LYS A 650 -48.97 28.47 0.54
N LEU A 651 -50.30 28.31 0.46
CA LEU A 651 -51.24 29.43 0.66
C LEU A 651 -52.27 29.23 1.78
N LYS A 652 -51.92 28.52 2.87
CA LYS A 652 -52.83 28.39 4.04
C LYS A 652 -52.23 28.60 5.43
N GLU A 653 -51.01 29.13 5.54
CA GLU A 653 -50.42 29.45 6.86
C GLU A 653 -49.85 30.86 6.92
N GLU A 654 -50.67 31.87 6.60
CA GLU A 654 -50.49 33.22 7.12
C GLU A 654 -51.88 33.79 7.43
N VAL A 655 -52.33 33.63 8.67
CA VAL A 655 -53.04 34.62 9.53
C VAL A 655 -53.36 33.90 10.84
N ASN A 656 -52.57 34.15 11.88
CA ASN A 656 -53.09 34.31 13.24
C ASN A 656 -52.03 35.00 14.09
N ILE A 657 -52.22 36.32 14.23
CA ILE A 657 -51.52 37.18 15.16
C ILE A 657 -52.19 37.03 16.51
N THR A 658 -51.45 36.59 17.53
CA THR A 658 -51.85 36.80 18.93
C THR A 658 -50.64 37.21 19.76
N ILE A 659 -50.81 38.34 20.45
CA ILE A 659 -49.84 39.14 21.21
C ILE A 659 -49.40 38.38 22.48
N PRO A 660 -48.12 38.47 22.92
CA PRO A 660 -47.66 37.83 24.15
C PRO A 660 -48.04 38.65 25.40
N MET A 661 -48.61 37.98 26.41
CA MET A 661 -48.76 38.55 27.76
C MET A 661 -47.49 38.35 28.60
N THR A 662 -47.14 39.42 29.29
CA THR A 662 -46.01 39.68 30.17
C THR A 662 -45.88 38.73 31.37
N SER A 663 -44.66 38.26 31.66
CA SER A 663 -44.27 37.55 32.88
C SER A 663 -43.83 38.53 33.99
N ILE A 664 -44.45 38.40 35.17
CA ILE A 664 -44.17 39.10 36.43
C ILE A 664 -42.94 38.47 37.11
N PRO A 665 -42.03 39.23 37.78
CA PRO A 665 -40.84 38.70 38.45
C PRO A 665 -41.14 38.20 39.88
N PRO A 666 -40.25 37.37 40.50
CA PRO A 666 -40.48 36.80 41.82
C PRO A 666 -39.94 37.70 42.94
N GLU A 667 -40.68 37.78 44.06
CA GLU A 667 -40.21 38.33 45.35
C GLU A 667 -39.87 37.20 46.34
N PRO A 668 -38.97 37.45 47.32
CA PRO A 668 -38.27 36.43 48.10
C PRO A 668 -39.02 36.07 49.39
N LEU A 669 -38.75 34.88 49.93
CA LEU A 669 -39.12 34.53 51.30
C LEU A 669 -37.88 34.34 52.17
N SER A 670 -37.97 35.01 53.32
CA SER A 670 -37.14 35.03 54.54
C SER A 670 -36.66 33.67 55.04
#